data_AF-A0A2E0DVY2-F1
#
_entry.id   AF-A0A2E0DVY2-F1
#
_cell.length_a   1.000
_cell.length_b   1.000
_cell.length_c   1.000
_cell.angle_alpha   90.00
_cell.angle_beta   90.00
_cell.angle_gamma   90.00
#
_symmetry.space_group_name_H-M   'P 1'
#
loop_
_entity.id
_entity.type
_entity.pdbx_description
1 polymer ?
#
loop_
_entity_poly.entity_id
_entity_poly.type
_entity_poly.pdbx_seq_one_letter_code
_entity_poly.pdbx_strand_id
1 'polypeptide(L)'
;MIGPRRRPSLNQSLKFNGCTITQHLHEVAVHHTTMLRPIFIVFTLLLATIPYAQLTSLDNELSPQFSSEESDPLGWVVSVGGFSEDAIHALVPLENNSVLVGGTFTSSILIGDNGHDSNQLGFDDMDGFIAISNETNEWNFSESFGSIGVDSVESLAIMSDGDFIIAGTYCLGSAGLQCNMTLGSLPTLDKNADTEEGNAYIARYDVETGWQWAVSIANQQEVLLFDMFVDENDQIHVSVLYKELLDMNQTIFAGGSQPSLAVMIFDEDGVFSDGFSTMSEDGVEPFGGFCQNSFGDSFIAFTFIGEVVFDELGALESNGGGDIVVAKYDTTSWTWIQQAGGSGDDLANGCVASTGLDVQVYGTIEGNASFGEDYSETTQWFDAFQADITTNGVWNGLNVEGGAGYDMFNAAYQTSSGSIIYAGITTYGFMLSQEMLVDYDDDTGYFGTDVFLAEYDLGGATWEWALIGGSDGRDRVYDMVPSSSGGSMVAFSFEDSGLFGNHSIVAVGGQDAGVWHYETDLDGDGILDGIDNCPRVSNSNQANFESDMLGDVCDDDDDNDGIADDLDDCAQGEVDWTSTVLTDHDSDGCRDDDEDFDDDNDTIFDHLDTCPKGPVGWISTTESDVEGDGCSDVDSDSDGFVDQRDNCPSDSNSGQEDLDGDLIGDICDLDEDGDSIANIEDLCPRDLALWDSTEFNDWDRDGCQDSINDLDDDNDMMLDMVGSNQLDMCPKGYRDWAATNVSLDHDQDGCHDDEEDDDDDGDGFDDIFDLCPRGLVGPVLPSQDFDSDGCVDGAEDVDDDADGVLNDDDVCPRTPLSTVVDGAGCSAEQADTDSDGVLNDDDLCPSSALGEKVDEDGCMVIELENKGEDTESSFGINQVLILLALLLAGVAGYMTFKPVHAPTSESQQKTVPSVEPEVVEETPTAEPETSGVEEVTEENQA
;
A
#
# COMPACT_ATOMS: atom_id res chain seq x y z
N MET A 1 -23.54 32.39 -42.08
CA MET A 1 -24.18 33.45 -42.92
C MET A 1 -25.36 34.10 -42.18
N ILE A 2 -25.42 35.44 -42.13
CA ILE A 2 -26.63 36.31 -42.04
C ILE A 2 -27.73 35.96 -40.99
N GLY A 3 -27.82 36.76 -39.90
CA GLY A 3 -28.99 36.81 -38.98
C GLY A 3 -30.21 37.57 -39.55
N PRO A 4 -30.88 38.54 -38.84
CA PRO A 4 -30.65 39.04 -37.46
C PRO A 4 -31.97 39.43 -36.69
N ARG A 5 -31.82 40.22 -35.59
CA ARG A 5 -32.79 41.15 -34.90
C ARG A 5 -33.42 40.63 -33.59
N ARG A 6 -33.64 41.44 -32.52
CA ARG A 6 -33.39 42.90 -32.27
C ARG A 6 -33.51 43.25 -30.76
N ARG A 7 -32.60 44.10 -30.24
CA ARG A 7 -32.79 45.01 -29.08
C ARG A 7 -33.89 46.07 -29.40
N PRO A 8 -34.58 46.78 -28.45
CA PRO A 8 -33.94 47.66 -27.45
C PRO A 8 -34.62 47.89 -26.06
N SER A 9 -33.84 48.61 -25.23
CA SER A 9 -34.04 49.12 -23.87
C SER A 9 -35.26 50.02 -23.60
N LEU A 10 -35.64 50.16 -22.31
CA LEU A 10 -36.19 51.44 -21.80
C LEU A 10 -36.10 51.66 -20.27
N ASN A 11 -35.44 52.77 -19.94
CA ASN A 11 -35.25 53.52 -18.70
C ASN A 11 -36.40 53.64 -17.63
N GLN A 12 -35.93 53.77 -16.37
CA GLN A 12 -36.33 54.77 -15.33
C GLN A 12 -37.68 54.74 -14.57
N SER A 13 -37.55 54.39 -13.28
CA SER A 13 -37.79 55.27 -12.12
C SER A 13 -39.14 55.35 -11.37
N LEU A 14 -38.98 55.62 -10.06
CA LEU A 14 -39.84 56.40 -9.14
C LEU A 14 -41.14 55.80 -8.57
N LYS A 15 -40.99 55.30 -7.33
CA LYS A 15 -41.81 55.53 -6.11
C LYS A 15 -43.24 56.08 -6.31
N PHE A 16 -44.23 55.36 -5.77
CA PHE A 16 -45.38 55.99 -5.11
C PHE A 16 -45.82 55.24 -3.83
N ASN A 17 -46.09 55.99 -2.77
CA ASN A 17 -46.59 55.49 -1.49
C ASN A 17 -48.11 55.23 -1.52
N GLY A 18 -48.59 54.28 -0.72
CA GLY A 18 -49.62 54.62 0.26
C GLY A 18 -50.84 53.70 0.44
N CYS A 19 -50.81 52.91 1.52
CA CYS A 19 -51.91 52.70 2.49
C CYS A 19 -53.16 51.90 2.01
N THR A 20 -53.62 50.87 2.72
CA THR A 20 -54.56 51.05 3.86
C THR A 20 -54.99 49.75 4.59
N ILE A 21 -55.42 49.92 5.87
CA ILE A 21 -56.57 49.24 6.56
C ILE A 21 -56.36 47.98 7.47
N THR A 22 -56.28 48.28 8.78
CA THR A 22 -56.96 47.71 9.99
C THR A 22 -56.86 46.23 10.47
N GLN A 23 -56.22 46.08 11.64
CA GLN A 23 -56.76 45.60 12.93
C GLN A 23 -57.77 44.42 13.02
N HIS A 24 -57.42 43.38 13.80
CA HIS A 24 -58.12 42.93 15.02
C HIS A 24 -57.23 41.86 15.75
N LEU A 25 -56.64 42.09 16.94
CA LEU A 25 -57.18 42.09 18.32
C LEU A 25 -57.21 40.73 19.06
N HIS A 26 -56.16 40.43 19.84
CA HIS A 26 -56.30 40.07 21.26
C HIS A 26 -54.99 40.26 22.06
N GLU A 27 -55.07 41.03 23.14
CA GLU A 27 -54.15 40.97 24.28
C GLU A 27 -54.79 40.10 25.39
N VAL A 28 -53.99 39.55 26.31
CA VAL A 28 -53.90 40.04 27.71
C VAL A 28 -52.81 39.26 28.47
N ALA A 29 -52.09 39.99 29.33
CA ALA A 29 -50.83 39.59 29.95
C ALA A 29 -50.95 38.89 31.33
N VAL A 30 -49.84 38.24 31.74
CA VAL A 30 -49.36 38.10 33.13
C VAL A 30 -47.82 38.23 33.05
N HIS A 31 -47.14 39.32 33.44
CA HIS A 31 -46.95 39.94 34.76
C HIS A 31 -46.05 39.14 35.74
N HIS A 32 -44.73 39.32 35.69
CA HIS A 32 -43.96 39.92 36.80
C HIS A 32 -42.47 40.18 36.49
N THR A 33 -41.87 41.09 37.26
CA THR A 33 -40.52 41.64 37.11
C THR A 33 -39.52 41.10 38.16
N THR A 34 -38.25 41.54 38.02
CA THR A 34 -37.28 41.91 39.09
C THR A 34 -36.51 40.81 39.87
N MET A 35 -35.23 40.59 39.54
CA MET A 35 -34.01 41.23 40.14
C MET A 35 -32.76 40.34 40.03
N LEU A 36 -31.64 40.87 39.51
CA LEU A 36 -30.36 41.07 40.23
C LEU A 36 -29.23 41.56 39.30
N ARG A 37 -28.80 42.81 39.48
CA ARG A 37 -27.43 43.34 39.27
C ARG A 37 -26.83 43.52 40.69
N PRO A 38 -25.54 43.88 40.94
CA PRO A 38 -24.36 44.02 40.06
C PRO A 38 -23.01 43.50 40.65
N ILE A 39 -22.21 42.71 39.92
CA ILE A 39 -20.75 42.60 40.19
C ILE A 39 -20.02 42.43 38.86
N PHE A 40 -19.40 43.50 38.34
CA PHE A 40 -18.22 43.49 37.42
C PHE A 40 -17.70 44.90 37.06
N ILE A 41 -18.03 45.95 37.85
CA ILE A 41 -17.47 47.31 37.71
C ILE A 41 -16.56 47.59 38.92
N VAL A 42 -15.54 46.74 39.08
CA VAL A 42 -14.49 46.85 40.11
C VAL A 42 -13.12 46.45 39.56
N PHE A 43 -13.05 45.54 38.59
CA PHE A 43 -11.77 45.05 38.03
C PHE A 43 -11.10 46.03 37.05
N THR A 44 -11.87 46.86 36.34
CA THR A 44 -11.38 47.77 35.28
C THR A 44 -10.80 49.10 35.78
N LEU A 45 -10.39 49.20 37.05
CA LEU A 45 -9.99 50.48 37.65
C LEU A 45 -8.86 50.39 38.71
N LEU A 46 -8.05 49.33 38.70
CA LEU A 46 -7.02 49.08 39.74
C LEU A 46 -5.64 48.60 39.27
N LEU A 47 -5.30 48.72 37.98
CA LEU A 47 -3.93 48.50 37.47
C LEU A 47 -3.34 49.71 36.73
N ALA A 48 -3.76 50.92 37.10
CA ALA A 48 -3.26 52.18 36.54
C ALA A 48 -2.44 53.02 37.54
N THR A 49 -1.38 52.46 38.16
CA THR A 49 -0.32 53.22 38.85
C THR A 49 0.99 52.43 39.11
N ILE A 50 1.89 52.32 38.13
CA ILE A 50 3.35 52.24 38.33
C ILE A 50 4.04 53.11 37.25
N PRO A 51 5.07 53.93 37.54
CA PRO A 51 5.60 54.91 36.60
C PRO A 51 6.81 54.42 35.76
N TYR A 52 6.94 54.99 34.57
CA TYR A 52 8.05 54.88 33.61
C TYR A 52 9.46 54.85 34.23
N ALA A 53 10.25 53.86 33.84
CA ALA A 53 11.70 53.93 33.67
C ALA A 53 12.05 53.22 32.34
N GLN A 54 13.16 53.63 31.72
CA GLN A 54 13.45 53.33 30.31
C GLN A 54 13.71 51.84 30.03
N LEU A 55 13.01 51.29 29.04
CA LEU A 55 13.57 50.31 28.12
C LEU A 55 13.34 50.86 26.70
N THR A 56 14.38 50.82 25.87
CA THR A 56 14.25 51.04 24.42
C THR A 56 13.78 49.73 23.81
N SER A 57 12.51 49.66 23.41
CA SER A 57 12.08 48.60 22.48
C SER A 57 12.74 48.83 21.14
N LEU A 58 13.17 47.74 20.52
CA LEU A 58 13.56 47.68 19.13
C LEU A 58 12.26 47.72 18.33
N ASP A 59 11.85 48.90 17.85
CA ASP A 59 10.82 48.99 16.81
C ASP A 59 11.50 48.59 15.49
N ASN A 60 11.62 47.28 15.27
CA ASN A 60 12.01 46.67 14.01
C ASN A 60 11.06 45.49 13.74
N GLU A 61 9.74 45.77 13.80
CA GLU A 61 8.78 44.96 13.04
C GLU A 61 9.10 45.19 11.56
N LEU A 62 9.88 44.29 10.97
CA LEU A 62 9.76 44.03 9.55
C LEU A 62 8.38 43.41 9.35
N SER A 63 7.41 44.23 8.95
CA SER A 63 6.37 43.71 8.08
C SER A 63 7.04 43.42 6.74
N PRO A 64 7.05 42.17 6.25
CA PRO A 64 7.55 41.92 4.90
C PRO A 64 6.68 42.72 3.93
N GLN A 65 7.33 43.54 3.09
CA GLN A 65 6.68 44.15 1.95
C GLN A 65 6.97 43.26 0.75
N PHE A 66 6.12 42.25 0.52
CA PHE A 66 6.18 41.43 -0.69
C PHE A 66 5.61 42.21 -1.89
N SER A 67 6.37 43.24 -2.29
CA SER A 67 6.30 43.84 -3.61
C SER A 67 7.73 43.95 -4.11
N SER A 68 8.04 43.35 -5.26
CA SER A 68 9.37 43.24 -5.86
C SER A 68 9.94 44.57 -6.37
N GLU A 69 10.03 45.60 -5.52
CA GLU A 69 10.72 46.87 -5.84
C GLU A 69 12.23 46.82 -5.58
N GLU A 70 12.79 45.79 -4.92
CA GLU A 70 14.24 45.66 -4.65
C GLU A 70 14.87 44.28 -4.98
N SER A 71 14.53 43.69 -6.13
CA SER A 71 15.51 42.94 -6.95
C SER A 71 15.23 43.19 -8.45
N ASP A 72 16.29 43.42 -9.25
CA ASP A 72 16.14 43.33 -10.72
C ASP A 72 16.12 41.82 -11.01
N PRO A 73 15.01 41.21 -11.46
CA PRO A 73 14.94 39.76 -11.64
C PRO A 73 16.02 39.32 -12.64
N LEU A 74 16.75 38.28 -12.27
CA LEU A 74 17.78 37.66 -13.09
C LEU A 74 17.13 36.67 -14.06
N GLY A 75 17.95 36.01 -14.89
CA GLY A 75 17.47 35.17 -15.98
C GLY A 75 17.27 35.91 -17.30
N TRP A 76 16.34 35.42 -18.11
CA TRP A 76 16.17 35.80 -19.51
C TRP A 76 14.84 35.34 -20.11
N VAL A 77 14.47 35.93 -21.25
CA VAL A 77 13.36 35.46 -22.09
C VAL A 77 13.86 35.33 -23.52
N VAL A 78 13.57 34.19 -24.16
CA VAL A 78 13.85 33.95 -25.58
C VAL A 78 12.56 33.48 -26.27
N SER A 79 12.27 34.03 -27.44
CA SER A 79 11.08 33.68 -28.21
C SER A 79 11.39 32.90 -29.49
N VAL A 80 10.39 32.17 -29.97
CA VAL A 80 10.26 31.61 -31.32
C VAL A 80 8.95 32.12 -31.90
N GLY A 81 8.90 32.36 -33.20
CA GLY A 81 7.70 32.99 -33.75
C GLY A 81 7.67 33.16 -35.25
N GLY A 82 6.50 33.57 -35.73
CA GLY A 82 6.11 33.44 -37.13
C GLY A 82 5.06 34.47 -37.52
N PHE A 83 4.31 34.16 -38.58
CA PHE A 83 3.20 35.02 -39.03
C PHE A 83 1.82 34.47 -38.62
N SER A 84 1.77 33.37 -37.87
CA SER A 84 0.54 32.60 -37.59
C SER A 84 0.55 32.15 -36.14
N GLU A 85 -0.01 30.98 -35.81
CA GLU A 85 -0.06 30.46 -34.44
C GLU A 85 1.07 29.45 -34.21
N ASP A 86 1.97 29.79 -33.29
CA ASP A 86 3.11 28.99 -32.86
C ASP A 86 3.02 28.75 -31.33
N ALA A 87 3.53 27.62 -30.85
CA ALA A 87 3.49 27.22 -29.44
C ALA A 87 4.71 26.35 -29.07
N ILE A 88 5.18 26.46 -27.83
CA ILE A 88 6.07 25.50 -27.16
C ILE A 88 5.20 24.80 -26.12
N HIS A 89 5.10 23.47 -26.20
CA HIS A 89 4.24 22.67 -25.32
C HIS A 89 5.02 21.99 -24.19
N ALA A 90 6.27 21.61 -24.46
CA ALA A 90 7.14 20.92 -23.50
C ALA A 90 8.57 21.45 -23.57
N LEU A 91 9.28 21.37 -22.45
CA LEU A 91 10.69 21.72 -22.33
C LEU A 91 11.46 20.76 -21.42
N VAL A 92 12.77 20.65 -21.63
CA VAL A 92 13.68 19.83 -20.81
C VAL A 92 14.91 20.68 -20.47
N PRO A 93 15.28 20.81 -19.19
CA PRO A 93 16.43 21.58 -18.79
C PRO A 93 17.72 20.83 -19.17
N LEU A 94 18.72 21.57 -19.65
CA LEU A 94 20.03 21.05 -20.00
C LEU A 94 21.10 21.75 -19.15
N GLU A 95 22.31 21.18 -19.11
CA GLU A 95 23.45 21.80 -18.44
C GLU A 95 23.68 23.26 -18.87
N ASN A 96 24.27 24.06 -17.98
CA ASN A 96 24.64 25.45 -18.19
C ASN A 96 23.45 26.36 -18.57
N ASN A 97 22.28 26.12 -17.97
CA ASN A 97 21.02 26.84 -18.19
C ASN A 97 20.58 26.90 -19.67
N SER A 98 20.95 25.88 -20.45
CA SER A 98 20.40 25.66 -21.78
C SER A 98 19.08 24.88 -21.67
N VAL A 99 18.26 24.89 -22.72
CA VAL A 99 16.96 24.21 -22.74
C VAL A 99 16.70 23.57 -24.09
N LEU A 100 16.16 22.34 -24.09
CA LEU A 100 15.49 21.72 -25.22
C LEU A 100 14.01 22.08 -25.16
N VAL A 101 13.42 22.48 -26.28
CA VAL A 101 11.97 22.74 -26.39
C VAL A 101 11.35 21.95 -27.51
N GLY A 102 10.09 21.56 -27.31
CA GLY A 102 9.23 20.89 -28.28
C GLY A 102 7.95 21.69 -28.50
N GLY A 103 7.47 21.76 -29.74
CA GLY A 103 6.28 22.56 -30.03
C GLY A 103 5.69 22.36 -31.41
N THR A 104 4.73 23.23 -31.73
CA THR A 104 3.99 23.29 -33.00
C THR A 104 4.11 24.65 -33.66
N PHE A 105 4.11 24.71 -34.98
CA PHE A 105 4.07 25.98 -35.71
C PHE A 105 3.17 25.94 -36.94
N THR A 106 2.59 27.09 -37.29
CA THR A 106 1.69 27.21 -38.44
C THR A 106 2.35 28.00 -39.58
N SER A 107 2.28 27.48 -40.80
CA SER A 107 2.82 28.11 -42.04
C SER A 107 4.35 28.27 -42.09
N SER A 108 4.96 29.02 -41.17
CA SER A 108 6.41 29.25 -41.14
C SER A 108 6.87 29.89 -39.83
N ILE A 109 7.87 29.29 -39.18
CA ILE A 109 8.48 29.78 -37.93
C ILE A 109 9.94 30.20 -38.13
N LEU A 110 10.39 31.17 -37.34
CA LEU A 110 11.79 31.56 -37.23
C LEU A 110 12.32 31.22 -35.82
N ILE A 111 13.30 30.32 -35.78
CA ILE A 111 13.97 29.87 -34.55
C ILE A 111 15.44 30.31 -34.64
N GLY A 112 15.74 31.45 -34.01
CA GLY A 112 17.04 32.12 -34.15
C GLY A 112 17.28 32.60 -35.59
N ASP A 113 18.37 32.13 -36.22
CA ASP A 113 18.68 32.38 -37.64
C ASP A 113 18.08 31.32 -38.59
N ASN A 114 17.47 30.24 -38.07
CA ASN A 114 16.90 29.15 -38.85
C ASN A 114 15.39 29.34 -39.07
N GLY A 115 14.98 29.46 -40.33
CA GLY A 115 13.57 29.51 -40.71
C GLY A 115 13.09 28.18 -41.26
N HIS A 116 11.94 27.71 -40.77
CA HIS A 116 11.27 26.49 -41.22
C HIS A 116 9.90 26.85 -41.85
N ASP A 117 9.50 26.13 -42.90
CA ASP A 117 8.22 26.30 -43.61
C ASP A 117 7.39 25.02 -43.41
N SER A 118 6.07 25.13 -43.18
CA SER A 118 5.22 23.94 -42.99
C SER A 118 4.99 23.18 -44.30
N ASN A 119 4.70 21.88 -44.20
CA ASN A 119 4.79 21.00 -45.36
C ASN A 119 3.68 21.16 -46.42
N GLN A 120 2.49 21.70 -46.12
CA GLN A 120 1.40 21.82 -47.11
C GLN A 120 0.67 23.19 -47.19
N LEU A 121 -0.11 23.34 -48.27
CA LEU A 121 -0.80 24.59 -48.64
C LEU A 121 -2.20 24.73 -48.00
N GLY A 122 -2.36 24.20 -46.79
CA GLY A 122 -3.54 24.42 -45.94
C GLY A 122 -3.60 25.86 -45.41
N PHE A 123 -4.69 26.21 -44.71
CA PHE A 123 -4.71 27.40 -43.84
C PHE A 123 -4.54 27.04 -42.35
N ASP A 124 -4.69 25.75 -42.03
CA ASP A 124 -4.80 25.19 -40.69
C ASP A 124 -3.86 23.94 -40.60
N ASP A 125 -2.67 24.04 -41.20
CA ASP A 125 -1.66 22.96 -41.30
C ASP A 125 -0.52 23.31 -40.33
N MET A 126 -0.32 22.48 -39.30
CA MET A 126 0.63 22.67 -38.21
C MET A 126 1.68 21.56 -38.25
N ASP A 127 2.96 21.95 -38.29
CA ASP A 127 4.10 21.03 -38.23
C ASP A 127 4.75 21.11 -36.83
N GLY A 128 5.37 20.00 -36.40
CA GLY A 128 6.12 19.90 -35.15
C GLY A 128 7.55 20.41 -35.28
N PHE A 129 8.14 20.85 -34.18
CA PHE A 129 9.56 21.20 -34.12
C PHE A 129 10.21 20.85 -32.79
N ILE A 130 11.53 20.69 -32.82
CA ILE A 130 12.41 20.70 -31.65
C ILE A 130 13.49 21.79 -31.82
N ALA A 131 13.89 22.43 -30.72
CA ALA A 131 14.95 23.43 -30.73
C ALA A 131 15.76 23.42 -29.43
N ILE A 132 17.05 23.79 -29.52
CA ILE A 132 17.96 23.83 -28.36
C ILE A 132 18.59 25.22 -28.25
N SER A 133 18.49 25.83 -27.06
CA SER A 133 19.17 27.09 -26.73
C SER A 133 20.65 26.86 -26.40
N ASN A 134 21.42 27.92 -26.18
CA ASN A 134 22.80 27.81 -25.67
C ASN A 134 22.97 28.60 -24.39
N GLU A 135 24.15 28.47 -23.76
CA GLU A 135 24.64 29.22 -22.59
C GLU A 135 24.61 30.77 -22.74
N THR A 136 24.28 31.28 -23.93
CA THR A 136 24.12 32.72 -24.21
C THR A 136 22.67 33.10 -24.54
N ASN A 137 21.74 32.18 -24.32
CA ASN A 137 20.29 32.34 -24.49
C ASN A 137 19.89 32.63 -25.95
N GLU A 138 20.66 32.11 -26.89
CA GLU A 138 20.37 32.14 -28.33
C GLU A 138 20.05 30.72 -28.85
N TRP A 139 19.05 30.58 -29.71
CA TRP A 139 18.74 29.30 -30.38
C TRP A 139 19.92 28.84 -31.24
N ASN A 140 20.50 27.69 -30.91
CA ASN A 140 21.70 27.16 -31.56
C ASN A 140 21.38 26.07 -32.59
N PHE A 141 20.31 25.32 -32.34
CA PHE A 141 19.85 24.18 -33.14
C PHE A 141 18.32 24.23 -33.25
N SER A 142 17.80 23.79 -34.40
CA SER A 142 16.37 23.51 -34.57
C SER A 142 16.12 22.58 -35.76
N GLU A 143 15.15 21.68 -35.59
CA GLU A 143 14.66 20.75 -36.62
C GLU A 143 13.13 20.75 -36.62
N SER A 144 12.53 20.68 -37.81
CA SER A 144 11.08 20.66 -38.01
C SER A 144 10.65 19.44 -38.81
N PHE A 145 9.48 18.89 -38.48
CA PHE A 145 8.91 17.71 -39.13
C PHE A 145 7.37 17.79 -39.10
N GLY A 146 6.71 17.15 -40.06
CA GLY A 146 5.26 17.18 -40.15
C GLY A 146 4.76 16.52 -41.43
N SER A 147 3.46 16.59 -41.67
CA SER A 147 2.76 15.73 -42.63
C SER A 147 1.59 16.44 -43.36
N ILE A 148 0.36 16.29 -42.86
CA ILE A 148 -0.82 17.09 -43.23
C ILE A 148 -1.83 17.05 -42.09
N GLY A 149 -2.30 18.22 -41.68
CA GLY A 149 -3.18 18.38 -40.52
C GLY A 149 -2.40 19.02 -39.39
N VAL A 150 -2.47 18.43 -38.19
CA VAL A 150 -1.67 18.84 -37.04
C VAL A 150 -0.69 17.73 -36.68
N ASP A 151 0.59 18.11 -36.64
CA ASP A 151 1.70 17.33 -36.11
C ASP A 151 2.38 18.15 -35.00
N SER A 152 2.72 17.51 -33.89
CA SER A 152 3.13 18.19 -32.65
C SER A 152 4.26 17.48 -31.92
N VAL A 153 4.86 18.19 -30.98
CA VAL A 153 5.57 17.62 -29.83
C VAL A 153 4.81 18.11 -28.60
N GLU A 154 4.35 17.18 -27.78
CA GLU A 154 3.48 17.44 -26.62
C GLU A 154 4.17 17.09 -25.29
N SER A 155 5.13 16.15 -25.30
CA SER A 155 5.98 15.86 -24.14
C SER A 155 7.41 15.52 -24.57
N LEU A 156 8.35 15.81 -23.68
CA LEU A 156 9.79 15.60 -23.83
C LEU A 156 10.37 15.03 -22.53
N ALA A 157 11.32 14.10 -22.65
CA ALA A 157 12.07 13.57 -21.51
C ALA A 157 13.54 13.32 -21.89
N ILE A 158 14.41 13.22 -20.88
CA ILE A 158 15.83 12.89 -21.03
C ILE A 158 16.11 11.50 -20.45
N MET A 159 16.95 10.72 -21.13
CA MET A 159 17.43 9.42 -20.67
C MET A 159 18.72 9.55 -19.87
N SER A 160 19.08 8.51 -19.09
CA SER A 160 20.31 8.51 -18.28
C SER A 160 21.61 8.63 -19.09
N ASP A 161 21.58 8.31 -20.39
CA ASP A 161 22.69 8.47 -21.32
C ASP A 161 22.75 9.83 -22.04
N GLY A 162 21.74 10.69 -21.84
CA GLY A 162 21.63 12.02 -22.41
C GLY A 162 20.86 12.12 -23.73
N ASP A 163 20.34 11.01 -24.27
CA ASP A 163 19.39 11.05 -25.39
C ASP A 163 18.02 11.61 -24.96
N PHE A 164 17.27 12.14 -25.92
CA PHE A 164 15.94 12.68 -25.69
C PHE A 164 14.85 11.73 -26.20
N ILE A 165 13.81 11.53 -25.40
CA ILE A 165 12.54 10.96 -25.87
C ILE A 165 11.59 12.11 -26.21
N ILE A 166 10.98 12.01 -27.38
CA ILE A 166 10.09 12.99 -27.98
C ILE A 166 8.75 12.30 -28.26
N ALA A 167 7.67 12.82 -27.69
CA ALA A 167 6.33 12.30 -27.89
C ALA A 167 5.37 13.38 -28.41
N GLY A 168 4.39 12.97 -29.21
CA GLY A 168 3.35 13.87 -29.68
C GLY A 168 2.29 13.19 -30.54
N THR A 169 1.47 14.00 -31.21
CA THR A 169 0.51 13.56 -32.22
C THR A 169 0.98 13.88 -33.63
N TYR A 170 0.52 13.08 -34.58
CA TYR A 170 0.79 13.31 -36.00
C TYR A 170 -0.45 13.00 -36.84
N CYS A 171 -0.52 13.65 -38.01
CA CYS A 171 -1.63 13.55 -38.94
C CYS A 171 -3.01 13.94 -38.38
N LEU A 172 -3.12 14.71 -37.29
CA LEU A 172 -4.40 15.00 -36.65
C LEU A 172 -5.30 15.89 -37.52
N GLY A 173 -6.60 15.61 -37.57
CA GLY A 173 -7.58 16.25 -38.45
C GLY A 173 -7.50 15.83 -39.93
N SER A 174 -6.70 14.81 -40.28
CA SER A 174 -6.50 14.35 -41.67
C SER A 174 -7.54 13.34 -42.16
N ALA A 175 -8.73 13.29 -41.55
CA ALA A 175 -9.76 12.31 -41.86
C ALA A 175 -10.23 12.33 -43.34
N GLY A 176 -10.12 11.18 -43.99
CA GLY A 176 -10.38 10.98 -45.42
C GLY A 176 -9.19 11.28 -46.35
N LEU A 177 -8.01 11.55 -45.80
CA LEU A 177 -6.78 11.85 -46.54
C LEU A 177 -5.67 10.85 -46.21
N GLN A 178 -4.78 10.63 -47.19
CA GLN A 178 -3.52 9.93 -46.96
C GLN A 178 -2.55 10.88 -46.27
N CYS A 179 -1.98 10.42 -45.17
CA CYS A 179 -1.05 11.19 -44.36
C CYS A 179 0.03 10.26 -43.79
N ASN A 180 1.27 10.74 -43.80
CA ASN A 180 2.41 10.07 -43.20
C ASN A 180 3.51 11.05 -42.82
N MET A 181 4.16 10.79 -41.68
CA MET A 181 5.26 11.58 -41.15
C MET A 181 6.59 10.84 -41.38
N THR A 182 7.69 11.58 -41.49
CA THR A 182 9.04 10.99 -41.60
C THR A 182 10.02 11.79 -40.75
N LEU A 183 10.59 11.15 -39.73
CA LEU A 183 11.58 11.74 -38.83
C LEU A 183 12.99 11.45 -39.37
N GLY A 184 13.66 12.49 -39.88
CA GLY A 184 15.01 12.44 -40.46
C GLY A 184 15.17 11.40 -41.58
N SER A 185 15.74 10.23 -41.24
CA SER A 185 15.99 9.11 -42.17
C SER A 185 15.35 7.78 -41.75
N LEU A 186 14.51 7.80 -40.72
CA LEU A 186 13.78 6.65 -40.19
C LEU A 186 12.70 6.14 -41.17
N PRO A 187 12.14 4.94 -40.93
CA PRO A 187 10.92 4.50 -41.60
C PRO A 187 9.77 5.51 -41.46
N THR A 188 8.87 5.55 -42.45
CA THR A 188 7.70 6.43 -42.43
C THR A 188 6.68 5.94 -41.40
N LEU A 189 6.13 6.88 -40.62
CA LEU A 189 4.96 6.64 -39.78
C LEU A 189 3.72 6.88 -40.66
N ASP A 190 3.04 5.80 -41.03
CA ASP A 190 1.83 5.82 -41.86
C ASP A 190 0.58 5.58 -40.98
N LYS A 191 -0.56 6.20 -41.30
CA LYS A 191 -1.86 5.86 -40.69
C LYS A 191 -2.29 4.42 -41.00
N ASN A 192 -3.08 3.80 -40.12
CA ASN A 192 -3.63 2.47 -40.35
C ASN A 192 -4.69 2.49 -41.48
N ALA A 193 -5.46 3.58 -41.59
CA ALA A 193 -6.41 3.85 -42.66
C ALA A 193 -6.62 5.35 -42.90
N ASP A 194 -6.88 5.70 -44.16
CA ASP A 194 -7.23 7.07 -44.59
C ASP A 194 -8.43 7.67 -43.82
N THR A 195 -9.25 6.87 -43.13
CA THR A 195 -10.46 7.32 -42.39
C THR A 195 -10.23 7.75 -40.95
N GLU A 196 -9.09 7.43 -40.34
CA GLU A 196 -8.73 7.86 -38.98
C GLU A 196 -8.56 9.38 -38.88
N GLU A 197 -8.68 9.97 -37.69
CA GLU A 197 -8.49 11.42 -37.47
C GLU A 197 -7.01 11.78 -37.27
N GLY A 198 -6.23 10.95 -36.54
CA GLY A 198 -4.81 11.17 -36.19
C GLY A 198 -4.29 10.06 -35.25
N ASN A 199 -2.98 10.00 -35.03
CA ASN A 199 -2.31 9.00 -34.19
C ASN A 199 -1.27 9.65 -33.26
N ALA A 200 -0.90 8.97 -32.17
CA ALA A 200 0.24 9.36 -31.35
C ALA A 200 1.53 8.68 -31.82
N TYR A 201 2.68 9.26 -31.44
CA TYR A 201 4.01 8.70 -31.66
C TYR A 201 4.95 8.96 -30.49
N ILE A 202 5.95 8.10 -30.35
CA ILE A 202 7.13 8.28 -29.50
C ILE A 202 8.39 8.06 -30.33
N ALA A 203 9.45 8.80 -30.08
CA ALA A 203 10.70 8.72 -30.83
C ALA A 203 11.91 9.09 -29.96
N ARG A 204 13.07 8.48 -30.24
CA ARG A 204 14.34 8.77 -29.56
C ARG A 204 15.27 9.58 -30.47
N TYR A 205 15.89 10.61 -29.93
CA TYR A 205 16.74 11.55 -30.65
C TYR A 205 18.06 11.82 -29.89
N ASP A 206 19.18 11.58 -30.57
CA ASP A 206 20.54 11.94 -30.14
C ASP A 206 20.96 13.24 -30.86
N VAL A 207 21.56 14.18 -30.13
CA VAL A 207 22.07 15.45 -30.69
C VAL A 207 23.23 15.24 -31.67
N GLU A 208 24.08 14.22 -31.50
CA GLU A 208 25.23 13.98 -32.37
C GLU A 208 24.88 13.20 -33.65
N THR A 209 23.99 12.21 -33.57
CA THR A 209 23.66 11.29 -34.69
C THR A 209 22.22 11.40 -35.22
N GLY A 210 21.33 12.09 -34.52
CA GLY A 210 19.95 12.41 -34.91
C GLY A 210 18.92 11.40 -34.41
N TRP A 211 17.81 11.26 -35.16
CA TRP A 211 16.74 10.31 -34.87
C TRP A 211 17.23 8.85 -34.87
N GLN A 212 17.03 8.14 -33.75
CA GLN A 212 17.44 6.75 -33.54
C GLN A 212 16.33 5.76 -33.93
N TRP A 213 15.15 5.91 -33.32
CA TRP A 213 13.96 5.11 -33.57
C TRP A 213 12.69 5.94 -33.41
N ALA A 214 11.58 5.44 -33.96
CA ALA A 214 10.25 6.03 -33.82
C ALA A 214 9.18 4.94 -33.89
N VAL A 215 8.16 5.05 -33.03
CA VAL A 215 7.05 4.11 -32.87
C VAL A 215 5.74 4.89 -32.93
N SER A 216 4.72 4.33 -33.58
CA SER A 216 3.38 4.92 -33.62
C SER A 216 2.42 4.12 -32.76
N ILE A 217 1.62 4.83 -31.98
CA ILE A 217 0.50 4.30 -31.19
C ILE A 217 -0.78 4.69 -31.94
N ALA A 218 -1.48 3.70 -32.50
CA ALA A 218 -2.49 3.92 -33.52
C ALA A 218 -3.60 2.85 -33.49
N ASN A 219 -4.86 3.26 -33.70
CA ASN A 219 -5.97 2.33 -33.90
C ASN A 219 -6.80 2.68 -35.15
N GLN A 220 -8.12 2.46 -35.14
CA GLN A 220 -9.05 2.81 -36.24
C GLN A 220 -9.78 4.14 -36.04
N GLN A 221 -9.48 4.84 -34.94
CA GLN A 221 -10.09 6.10 -34.52
C GLN A 221 -9.00 7.16 -34.36
N GLU A 222 -9.22 8.11 -33.45
CA GLU A 222 -8.27 9.13 -33.02
C GLU A 222 -7.48 8.61 -31.81
N VAL A 223 -6.16 8.78 -31.83
CA VAL A 223 -5.29 8.60 -30.66
C VAL A 223 -4.50 9.89 -30.45
N LEU A 224 -4.57 10.44 -29.24
CA LEU A 224 -3.83 11.64 -28.81
C LEU A 224 -2.81 11.25 -27.74
N LEU A 225 -1.66 11.92 -27.68
CA LEU A 225 -0.83 11.86 -26.48
C LEU A 225 -1.58 12.55 -25.34
N PHE A 226 -1.40 12.04 -24.12
CA PHE A 226 -1.81 12.74 -22.90
C PHE A 226 -0.57 13.31 -22.21
N ASP A 227 0.37 12.44 -21.84
CA ASP A 227 1.63 12.83 -21.20
C ASP A 227 2.67 11.69 -21.29
N MET A 228 3.92 11.95 -20.94
CA MET A 228 5.03 10.98 -20.88
C MET A 228 6.12 11.42 -19.89
N PHE A 229 6.72 10.46 -19.18
CA PHE A 229 8.00 10.64 -18.49
C PHE A 229 8.92 9.41 -18.64
N VAL A 230 10.16 9.54 -18.18
CA VAL A 230 11.15 8.45 -18.11
C VAL A 230 11.53 8.25 -16.64
N ASP A 231 11.48 7.01 -16.17
CA ASP A 231 11.83 6.68 -14.78
C ASP A 231 13.33 6.40 -14.57
N GLU A 232 13.74 6.21 -13.31
CA GLU A 232 15.14 5.93 -12.92
C GLU A 232 15.76 4.67 -13.56
N ASN A 233 14.93 3.79 -14.13
CA ASN A 233 15.35 2.56 -14.79
C ASN A 233 15.35 2.70 -16.33
N ASP A 234 15.28 3.94 -16.84
CA ASP A 234 15.14 4.27 -18.26
C ASP A 234 13.88 3.66 -18.93
N GLN A 235 12.84 3.36 -18.14
CA GLN A 235 11.54 2.96 -18.71
C GLN A 235 10.72 4.19 -19.09
N ILE A 236 10.13 4.16 -20.28
CA ILE A 236 9.35 5.27 -20.84
C ILE A 236 7.87 5.01 -20.55
N HIS A 237 7.29 5.79 -19.64
CA HIS A 237 5.87 5.75 -19.30
C HIS A 237 5.12 6.73 -20.19
N VAL A 238 4.11 6.25 -20.91
CA VAL A 238 3.38 7.01 -21.93
C VAL A 238 1.88 6.88 -21.68
N SER A 239 1.17 7.99 -21.54
CA SER A 239 -0.28 8.03 -21.48
C SER A 239 -0.87 8.51 -22.81
N VAL A 240 -1.93 7.86 -23.29
CA VAL A 240 -2.66 8.24 -24.50
C VAL A 240 -4.17 8.28 -24.28
N LEU A 241 -4.82 9.24 -24.93
CA LEU A 241 -6.28 9.29 -25.06
C LEU A 241 -6.71 8.60 -26.35
N TYR A 242 -7.60 7.62 -26.27
CA TYR A 242 -8.00 6.78 -27.41
C TYR A 242 -9.48 6.40 -27.37
N LYS A 243 -10.06 6.04 -28.52
CA LYS A 243 -11.47 5.63 -28.66
C LYS A 243 -11.57 4.19 -29.19
N GLU A 244 -12.62 3.46 -28.81
CA GLU A 244 -12.82 2.04 -29.15
C GLU A 244 -11.60 1.15 -28.74
N LEU A 245 -11.24 0.13 -29.53
CA LEU A 245 -10.14 -0.78 -29.20
C LEU A 245 -8.79 -0.26 -29.71
N LEU A 246 -7.74 -0.37 -28.89
CA LEU A 246 -6.34 -0.12 -29.27
C LEU A 246 -5.54 -1.42 -29.09
N ASP A 247 -4.74 -1.80 -30.08
CA ASP A 247 -3.95 -3.05 -30.12
C ASP A 247 -2.47 -2.69 -30.22
N MET A 248 -1.71 -2.99 -29.16
CA MET A 248 -0.26 -2.85 -29.12
C MET A 248 0.36 -4.22 -28.91
N ASN A 249 1.08 -4.70 -29.92
CA ASN A 249 1.84 -5.96 -29.85
C ASN A 249 1.03 -7.20 -29.37
N GLN A 250 -0.28 -7.27 -29.67
CA GLN A 250 -1.25 -8.28 -29.22
C GLN A 250 -1.88 -8.06 -27.83
N THR A 251 -1.47 -7.02 -27.09
CA THR A 251 -2.20 -6.50 -25.92
C THR A 251 -3.32 -5.59 -26.41
N ILE A 252 -4.55 -5.80 -25.91
CA ILE A 252 -5.75 -5.07 -26.36
C ILE A 252 -6.28 -4.22 -25.21
N PHE A 253 -6.27 -2.91 -25.41
CA PHE A 253 -6.87 -1.92 -24.53
C PHE A 253 -8.33 -1.67 -24.93
N ALA A 254 -9.22 -1.53 -23.94
CA ALA A 254 -10.66 -1.41 -24.13
C ALA A 254 -11.14 0.02 -23.81
N GLY A 255 -11.31 0.83 -24.85
CA GLY A 255 -11.87 2.18 -24.76
C GLY A 255 -13.35 2.22 -25.11
N GLY A 256 -14.05 3.23 -24.58
CA GLY A 256 -15.45 3.51 -24.85
C GLY A 256 -15.68 4.30 -26.14
N SER A 257 -16.85 4.92 -26.25
CA SER A 257 -17.24 5.72 -27.42
C SER A 257 -16.74 7.17 -27.40
N GLN A 258 -16.23 7.64 -26.27
CA GLN A 258 -15.48 8.90 -26.08
C GLN A 258 -14.03 8.58 -25.66
N PRO A 259 -13.12 9.57 -25.58
CA PRO A 259 -11.74 9.32 -25.19
C PRO A 259 -11.66 8.58 -23.86
N SER A 260 -10.91 7.49 -23.86
CA SER A 260 -10.52 6.66 -22.73
C SER A 260 -9.01 6.77 -22.57
N LEU A 261 -8.46 6.51 -21.39
CA LEU A 261 -7.04 6.71 -21.09
C LEU A 261 -6.32 5.35 -20.97
N ALA A 262 -5.13 5.24 -21.56
CA ALA A 262 -4.26 4.07 -21.42
C ALA A 262 -2.85 4.51 -21.03
N VAL A 263 -2.27 3.80 -20.06
CA VAL A 263 -0.86 3.93 -19.67
C VAL A 263 -0.09 2.76 -20.28
N MET A 264 1.01 3.07 -20.94
CA MET A 264 1.85 2.12 -21.68
C MET A 264 3.31 2.32 -21.29
N ILE A 265 4.04 1.22 -21.13
CA ILE A 265 5.44 1.24 -20.72
C ILE A 265 6.31 0.67 -21.83
N PHE A 266 7.33 1.41 -22.23
CA PHE A 266 8.31 1.03 -23.25
C PHE A 266 9.71 0.98 -22.64
N ASP A 267 10.61 0.20 -23.24
CA ASP A 267 12.04 0.21 -22.91
C ASP A 267 12.83 1.28 -23.70
N GLU A 268 14.12 1.42 -23.39
CA GLU A 268 15.08 2.34 -24.04
C GLU A 268 15.18 2.21 -25.57
N ASP A 269 14.79 1.05 -26.12
CA ASP A 269 14.79 0.71 -27.54
C ASP A 269 13.41 0.97 -28.20
N GLY A 270 12.43 1.48 -27.44
CA GLY A 270 11.07 1.77 -27.88
C GLY A 270 10.20 0.51 -28.01
N VAL A 271 10.56 -0.59 -27.36
CA VAL A 271 9.77 -1.83 -27.38
C VAL A 271 8.70 -1.77 -26.28
N PHE A 272 7.44 -1.93 -26.67
CA PHE A 272 6.32 -2.04 -25.74
C PHE A 272 6.50 -3.26 -24.81
N SER A 273 6.54 -2.99 -23.51
CA SER A 273 6.70 -3.98 -22.44
C SER A 273 5.35 -4.42 -21.89
N ASP A 274 4.60 -3.49 -21.29
CA ASP A 274 3.30 -3.74 -20.67
C ASP A 274 2.43 -2.47 -20.65
N GLY A 275 1.18 -2.59 -20.20
CA GLY A 275 0.31 -1.45 -19.97
C GLY A 275 -1.13 -1.84 -19.62
N PHE A 276 -1.88 -0.86 -19.14
CA PHE A 276 -3.28 -1.01 -18.71
C PHE A 276 -4.09 0.23 -19.11
N SER A 277 -5.41 0.18 -18.95
CA SER A 277 -6.30 1.25 -19.35
C SER A 277 -7.45 1.48 -18.39
N THR A 278 -8.14 2.61 -18.59
CA THR A 278 -9.43 2.94 -17.98
C THR A 278 -10.40 3.32 -19.09
N MET A 279 -11.66 2.89 -18.98
CA MET A 279 -12.68 3.01 -20.02
C MET A 279 -13.69 4.10 -19.64
N SER A 280 -13.94 5.07 -20.52
CA SER A 280 -15.02 6.06 -20.35
C SER A 280 -15.94 6.12 -21.57
N GLU A 281 -17.24 6.21 -21.32
CA GLU A 281 -18.27 6.36 -22.36
C GLU A 281 -18.69 7.82 -22.60
N ASP A 282 -18.37 8.73 -21.68
CA ASP A 282 -18.68 10.17 -21.76
C ASP A 282 -17.41 11.03 -21.98
N GLY A 283 -16.24 10.60 -21.49
CA GLY A 283 -14.92 11.06 -21.94
C GLY A 283 -13.92 11.39 -20.82
N VAL A 284 -12.64 11.16 -21.11
CA VAL A 284 -11.49 11.76 -20.42
C VAL A 284 -11.08 13.03 -21.18
N GLU A 285 -10.91 14.13 -20.47
CA GLU A 285 -10.47 15.42 -21.02
C GLU A 285 -8.94 15.52 -21.02
N PRO A 286 -8.32 16.30 -21.93
CA PRO A 286 -6.87 16.45 -22.03
C PRO A 286 -6.30 17.44 -20.98
N PHE A 287 -6.65 17.22 -19.71
CA PHE A 287 -6.13 17.96 -18.56
C PHE A 287 -5.64 16.99 -17.50
N GLY A 288 -4.38 17.15 -17.10
CA GLY A 288 -3.69 16.34 -16.11
C GLY A 288 -2.29 15.97 -16.58
N GLY A 289 -1.66 15.03 -15.88
CA GLY A 289 -0.30 14.57 -16.16
C GLY A 289 0.14 13.48 -15.19
N PHE A 290 1.33 12.95 -15.44
CA PHE A 290 2.04 12.07 -14.51
C PHE A 290 2.73 12.87 -13.41
N CYS A 291 2.97 12.22 -12.29
CA CYS A 291 3.93 12.68 -11.30
C CYS A 291 4.50 11.50 -10.50
N GLN A 292 5.60 11.73 -9.82
CA GLN A 292 6.17 10.79 -8.85
C GLN A 292 6.27 11.47 -7.47
N ASN A 293 6.20 10.67 -6.40
CA ASN A 293 6.63 11.15 -5.08
C ASN A 293 8.16 11.07 -4.94
N SER A 294 8.69 11.59 -3.83
CA SER A 294 10.12 11.57 -3.46
C SER A 294 10.74 10.16 -3.32
N PHE A 295 9.93 9.10 -3.35
CA PHE A 295 10.35 7.69 -3.28
C PHE A 295 10.18 6.94 -4.62
N GLY A 296 9.78 7.63 -5.69
CA GLY A 296 9.66 7.09 -7.04
C GLY A 296 8.32 6.39 -7.36
N ASP A 297 7.35 6.35 -6.43
CA ASP A 297 6.00 5.84 -6.73
C ASP A 297 5.37 6.66 -7.86
N SER A 298 4.73 5.99 -8.83
CA SER A 298 4.11 6.67 -9.99
C SER A 298 2.62 6.91 -9.80
N PHE A 299 2.19 8.12 -10.16
CA PHE A 299 0.80 8.57 -10.12
C PHE A 299 0.42 9.22 -11.44
N ILE A 300 -0.87 9.23 -11.74
CA ILE A 300 -1.45 10.05 -12.81
C ILE A 300 -2.69 10.76 -12.27
N ALA A 301 -2.75 12.07 -12.48
CA ALA A 301 -3.93 12.89 -12.23
C ALA A 301 -4.56 13.25 -13.57
N PHE A 302 -5.89 13.12 -13.70
CA PHE A 302 -6.60 13.51 -14.93
C PHE A 302 -8.06 13.87 -14.69
N THR A 303 -8.67 14.53 -15.67
CA THR A 303 -10.07 14.98 -15.61
C THR A 303 -10.98 14.08 -16.44
N PHE A 304 -12.15 13.69 -15.91
CA PHE A 304 -13.15 12.86 -16.60
C PHE A 304 -14.57 13.41 -16.49
N ILE A 305 -15.43 13.02 -17.42
CA ILE A 305 -16.86 13.37 -17.44
C ILE A 305 -17.68 12.06 -17.40
N GLY A 306 -18.77 12.06 -16.64
CA GLY A 306 -19.74 10.96 -16.66
C GLY A 306 -19.26 9.74 -15.88
N GLU A 307 -19.05 8.60 -16.55
CA GLU A 307 -18.53 7.37 -15.92
C GLU A 307 -17.13 7.05 -16.43
N VAL A 308 -16.21 6.71 -15.53
CA VAL A 308 -14.88 6.16 -15.84
C VAL A 308 -14.69 4.84 -15.08
N VAL A 309 -14.24 3.81 -15.79
CA VAL A 309 -14.19 2.42 -15.31
C VAL A 309 -12.76 1.90 -15.36
N PHE A 310 -12.21 1.65 -14.18
CA PHE A 310 -10.93 1.00 -13.97
C PHE A 310 -11.12 -0.50 -13.83
N ASP A 311 -10.30 -1.27 -14.56
CA ASP A 311 -10.24 -2.72 -14.37
C ASP A 311 -9.88 -3.06 -12.91
N GLU A 312 -10.47 -4.15 -12.40
CA GLU A 312 -10.36 -4.70 -11.03
C GLU A 312 -10.76 -3.79 -9.84
N LEU A 313 -10.64 -2.46 -9.96
CA LEU A 313 -10.95 -1.47 -8.92
C LEU A 313 -12.39 -0.92 -8.97
N GLY A 314 -13.03 -0.90 -10.15
CA GLY A 314 -14.43 -0.52 -10.31
C GLY A 314 -14.64 0.79 -11.09
N ALA A 315 -15.75 1.47 -10.83
CA ALA A 315 -16.18 2.65 -11.60
C ALA A 315 -16.40 3.87 -10.70
N LEU A 316 -16.10 5.05 -11.26
CA LEU A 316 -16.30 6.37 -10.66
C LEU A 316 -17.32 7.14 -11.51
N GLU A 317 -18.22 7.88 -10.87
CA GLU A 317 -19.25 8.72 -11.52
C GLU A 317 -18.99 10.20 -11.18
N SER A 318 -18.91 11.08 -12.19
CA SER A 318 -18.80 12.53 -11.98
C SER A 318 -20.12 13.14 -11.51
N ASN A 319 -20.03 14.17 -10.67
CA ASN A 319 -21.16 14.77 -9.95
C ASN A 319 -21.72 16.04 -10.65
N GLY A 320 -21.30 16.32 -11.89
CA GLY A 320 -21.92 17.34 -12.72
C GLY A 320 -21.24 17.56 -14.06
N GLY A 321 -20.14 18.31 -14.03
CA GLY A 321 -19.26 18.55 -15.17
C GLY A 321 -18.11 17.55 -15.22
N GLY A 322 -16.93 18.05 -15.60
CA GLY A 322 -15.67 17.34 -15.36
C GLY A 322 -15.35 17.24 -13.87
N ASP A 323 -14.89 16.07 -13.43
CA ASP A 323 -14.36 15.82 -12.09
C ASP A 323 -12.93 15.25 -12.19
N ILE A 324 -12.20 15.25 -11.08
CA ILE A 324 -10.80 14.85 -10.96
C ILE A 324 -10.67 13.40 -10.53
N VAL A 325 -9.76 12.65 -11.14
CA VAL A 325 -9.26 11.36 -10.63
C VAL A 325 -7.75 11.42 -10.43
N VAL A 326 -7.30 10.86 -9.31
CA VAL A 326 -5.91 10.50 -9.06
C VAL A 326 -5.84 8.98 -8.99
N ALA A 327 -4.87 8.40 -9.67
CA ALA A 327 -4.60 6.97 -9.62
C ALA A 327 -3.11 6.70 -9.36
N LYS A 328 -2.82 5.92 -8.32
CA LYS A 328 -1.49 5.32 -8.14
C LYS A 328 -1.42 4.04 -8.95
N TYR A 329 -0.29 3.77 -9.59
CA TYR A 329 -0.09 2.58 -10.41
C TYR A 329 1.31 1.97 -10.24
N ASP A 330 1.42 0.70 -10.62
CA ASP A 330 2.69 -0.01 -10.80
C ASP A 330 2.91 -0.38 -12.27
N THR A 331 4.02 -1.03 -12.60
CA THR A 331 4.36 -1.38 -13.99
C THR A 331 3.39 -2.36 -14.69
N THR A 332 2.36 -2.85 -13.99
CA THR A 332 1.41 -3.85 -14.47
C THR A 332 -0.06 -3.50 -14.24
N SER A 333 -0.39 -2.67 -13.24
CA SER A 333 -1.77 -2.42 -12.83
C SER A 333 -2.00 -1.14 -12.03
N TRP A 334 -3.27 -0.72 -11.95
CA TRP A 334 -3.73 0.32 -11.03
C TRP A 334 -3.68 -0.19 -9.57
N THR A 335 -3.00 0.52 -8.68
CA THR A 335 -2.89 0.15 -7.26
C THR A 335 -4.09 0.65 -6.45
N TRP A 336 -4.47 1.92 -6.64
CA TRP A 336 -5.68 2.51 -6.09
C TRP A 336 -6.15 3.69 -6.94
N ILE A 337 -7.42 4.07 -6.77
CA ILE A 337 -8.04 5.23 -7.43
C ILE A 337 -8.80 6.08 -6.40
N GLN A 338 -8.76 7.40 -6.56
CA GLN A 338 -9.50 8.32 -5.72
C GLN A 338 -10.03 9.49 -6.58
N GLN A 339 -11.28 9.88 -6.35
CA GLN A 339 -11.91 11.02 -7.02
C GLN A 339 -11.98 12.26 -6.12
N ALA A 340 -12.06 13.43 -6.75
CA ALA A 340 -12.47 14.71 -6.17
C ALA A 340 -13.27 15.50 -7.21
N GLY A 341 -14.06 16.47 -6.76
CA GLY A 341 -14.88 17.29 -7.66
C GLY A 341 -16.26 17.62 -7.12
N GLY A 342 -17.17 18.00 -8.01
CA GLY A 342 -18.22 18.97 -7.68
C GLY A 342 -19.39 18.93 -8.65
N SER A 343 -19.96 20.09 -8.95
CA SER A 343 -21.11 20.20 -9.88
C SER A 343 -20.92 21.20 -11.02
N GLY A 344 -19.80 21.92 -11.02
CA GLY A 344 -19.28 22.63 -12.18
C GLY A 344 -18.26 21.75 -12.90
N ASP A 345 -17.36 22.38 -13.65
CA ASP A 345 -16.19 21.73 -14.24
C ASP A 345 -14.96 21.91 -13.34
N ASP A 346 -14.47 20.81 -12.77
CA ASP A 346 -13.30 20.73 -11.89
C ASP A 346 -12.17 20.00 -12.63
N LEU A 347 -11.06 20.70 -12.89
CA LEU A 347 -9.98 20.26 -13.79
C LEU A 347 -8.65 20.09 -13.03
N ALA A 348 -8.08 18.89 -13.04
CA ALA A 348 -6.69 18.68 -12.66
C ALA A 348 -5.78 19.01 -13.84
N ASN A 349 -4.81 19.90 -13.66
CA ASN A 349 -3.82 20.24 -14.69
C ASN A 349 -2.51 19.46 -14.52
N GLY A 350 -2.25 18.92 -13.33
CA GLY A 350 -1.12 18.02 -13.07
C GLY A 350 -1.01 17.66 -11.59
N CYS A 351 0.10 17.03 -11.23
CA CYS A 351 0.47 16.77 -9.84
C CYS A 351 1.99 16.85 -9.67
N VAL A 352 2.45 16.94 -8.42
CA VAL A 352 3.85 17.11 -8.05
C VAL A 352 4.10 16.41 -6.70
N ALA A 353 5.35 16.06 -6.39
CA ALA A 353 5.71 15.58 -5.05
C ALA A 353 5.36 16.65 -3.98
N SER A 354 4.88 16.18 -2.82
CA SER A 354 4.57 17.01 -1.64
C SER A 354 5.57 16.71 -0.51
N THR A 355 5.19 16.92 0.75
CA THR A 355 5.99 16.52 1.90
C THR A 355 5.97 15.00 2.10
N GLY A 356 7.09 14.42 2.53
CA GLY A 356 7.21 12.98 2.78
C GLY A 356 6.90 12.13 1.54
N LEU A 357 6.01 11.15 1.69
CA LEU A 357 5.65 10.15 0.67
C LEU A 357 4.45 10.57 -0.21
N ASP A 358 3.96 11.80 -0.08
CA ASP A 358 2.67 12.25 -0.63
C ASP A 358 2.82 13.05 -1.92
N VAL A 359 1.71 13.28 -2.64
CA VAL A 359 1.68 14.12 -3.86
C VAL A 359 0.62 15.21 -3.74
N GLN A 360 0.92 16.39 -4.29
CA GLN A 360 0.01 17.53 -4.36
C GLN A 360 -0.55 17.64 -5.78
N VAL A 361 -1.88 17.62 -5.88
CA VAL A 361 -2.61 17.75 -7.15
C VAL A 361 -3.05 19.20 -7.31
N TYR A 362 -2.86 19.77 -8.50
CA TYR A 362 -3.17 21.17 -8.77
C TYR A 362 -4.01 21.36 -10.02
N GLY A 363 -4.73 22.48 -10.08
CA GLY A 363 -5.54 22.84 -11.24
C GLY A 363 -6.52 23.98 -10.98
N THR A 364 -7.76 23.82 -11.42
CA THR A 364 -8.85 24.80 -11.21
C THR A 364 -10.19 24.11 -10.92
N ILE A 365 -11.09 24.81 -10.23
CA ILE A 365 -12.44 24.32 -9.88
C ILE A 365 -13.54 25.35 -10.20
N GLU A 366 -14.73 24.89 -10.58
CA GLU A 366 -15.92 25.74 -10.78
C GLU A 366 -17.02 25.43 -9.74
N GLY A 367 -17.28 26.41 -8.87
CA GLY A 367 -18.38 26.40 -7.93
C GLY A 367 -17.97 25.78 -6.60
N ASN A 368 -18.43 24.56 -6.31
CA ASN A 368 -18.18 23.88 -5.05
C ASN A 368 -17.78 22.43 -5.33
N ALA A 369 -16.59 22.06 -4.86
CA ALA A 369 -15.97 20.75 -5.00
C ALA A 369 -15.67 20.14 -3.62
N SER A 370 -15.51 18.82 -3.58
CA SER A 370 -15.15 18.04 -2.38
C SER A 370 -13.96 17.14 -2.65
N PHE A 371 -13.02 17.14 -1.71
CA PHE A 371 -11.76 16.39 -1.72
C PHE A 371 -11.72 15.56 -0.43
N GLY A 372 -12.33 14.38 -0.46
CA GLY A 372 -12.52 13.56 0.74
C GLY A 372 -13.49 14.21 1.73
N GLU A 373 -13.00 14.55 2.92
CA GLU A 373 -13.77 15.28 3.95
C GLU A 373 -13.65 16.81 3.81
N ASP A 374 -12.67 17.31 3.02
CA ASP A 374 -12.48 18.73 2.75
C ASP A 374 -13.37 19.23 1.60
N TYR A 375 -13.71 20.52 1.60
CA TYR A 375 -14.62 21.12 0.63
C TYR A 375 -14.30 22.58 0.34
N SER A 376 -14.50 23.02 -0.91
CA SER A 376 -14.30 24.42 -1.30
C SER A 376 -15.51 25.30 -0.96
N GLU A 377 -15.27 26.59 -0.69
CA GLU A 377 -16.33 27.61 -0.75
C GLU A 377 -16.73 27.89 -2.21
N THR A 378 -17.85 28.58 -2.45
CA THR A 378 -18.31 28.86 -3.81
C THR A 378 -17.35 29.83 -4.52
N THR A 379 -16.66 29.36 -5.55
CA THR A 379 -15.73 30.14 -6.37
C THR A 379 -16.38 31.37 -7.02
N GLN A 380 -15.55 32.32 -7.46
CA GLN A 380 -16.04 33.50 -8.19
C GLN A 380 -15.95 33.38 -9.71
N TRP A 381 -15.28 32.36 -10.24
CA TRP A 381 -15.62 31.66 -11.50
C TRP A 381 -14.84 30.33 -11.55
N PHE A 382 -13.65 30.36 -12.15
CA PHE A 382 -12.65 29.30 -12.11
C PHE A 382 -11.54 29.81 -11.20
N ASP A 383 -11.44 29.21 -10.01
CA ASP A 383 -10.46 29.57 -9.01
C ASP A 383 -9.41 28.44 -8.96
N ALA A 384 -8.16 28.74 -8.61
CA ALA A 384 -7.08 27.77 -8.60
C ALA A 384 -7.14 26.91 -7.32
N PHE A 385 -6.69 25.65 -7.39
CA PHE A 385 -6.59 24.79 -6.21
C PHE A 385 -5.29 24.00 -6.18
N GLN A 386 -4.88 23.68 -4.96
CA GLN A 386 -3.88 22.67 -4.63
C GLN A 386 -4.44 21.77 -3.51
N ALA A 387 -4.30 20.45 -3.65
CA ALA A 387 -4.84 19.48 -2.72
C ALA A 387 -3.87 18.31 -2.55
N ASP A 388 -3.54 17.99 -1.30
CA ASP A 388 -2.62 16.89 -0.97
C ASP A 388 -3.36 15.56 -0.90
N ILE A 389 -2.78 14.53 -1.51
CA ILE A 389 -3.26 13.16 -1.42
C ILE A 389 -2.14 12.24 -0.95
N THR A 390 -2.44 11.51 0.11
CA THR A 390 -1.48 10.60 0.73
C THR A 390 -1.14 9.43 -0.19
N THR A 391 0.02 8.79 0.02
CA THR A 391 0.43 7.57 -0.72
C THR A 391 -0.60 6.43 -0.68
N ASN A 392 -1.50 6.46 0.30
CA ASN A 392 -2.57 5.48 0.53
C ASN A 392 -3.93 5.91 -0.05
N GLY A 393 -4.01 7.00 -0.81
CA GLY A 393 -5.22 7.46 -1.51
C GLY A 393 -6.19 8.27 -0.65
N VAL A 394 -5.75 8.85 0.46
CA VAL A 394 -6.57 9.72 1.32
C VAL A 394 -6.22 11.18 1.08
N TRP A 395 -7.19 12.00 0.67
CA TRP A 395 -7.08 13.46 0.62
C TRP A 395 -6.83 14.04 2.03
N ASN A 396 -5.86 14.94 2.15
CA ASN A 396 -5.42 15.50 3.42
C ASN A 396 -5.02 16.99 3.27
N GLY A 397 -6.01 17.84 3.02
CA GLY A 397 -5.78 19.27 2.78
C GLY A 397 -6.25 19.73 1.40
N LEU A 398 -6.87 20.92 1.38
CA LEU A 398 -7.34 21.60 0.18
C LEU A 398 -7.19 23.10 0.38
N ASN A 399 -6.33 23.74 -0.40
CA ASN A 399 -6.25 25.19 -0.51
C ASN A 399 -6.85 25.62 -1.85
N VAL A 400 -7.73 26.62 -1.81
CA VAL A 400 -8.36 27.23 -2.99
C VAL A 400 -8.08 28.72 -2.96
N GLU A 401 -7.41 29.20 -3.99
CA GLU A 401 -6.95 30.58 -4.13
C GLU A 401 -7.56 31.16 -5.40
N GLY A 402 -8.04 32.40 -5.37
CA GLY A 402 -8.84 32.91 -6.48
C GLY A 402 -9.41 34.31 -6.32
N GLY A 403 -9.61 34.95 -7.46
CA GLY A 403 -10.23 36.25 -7.62
C GLY A 403 -11.59 36.15 -8.30
N ALA A 404 -11.93 37.16 -9.09
CA ALA A 404 -13.11 37.12 -9.95
C ALA A 404 -12.64 37.05 -11.40
N GLY A 405 -12.44 35.86 -11.94
CA GLY A 405 -11.88 35.67 -13.28
C GLY A 405 -11.71 34.20 -13.63
N TYR A 406 -10.79 33.92 -14.54
CA TYR A 406 -10.15 32.62 -14.66
C TYR A 406 -8.81 32.75 -13.96
N ASP A 407 -8.61 31.98 -12.89
CA ASP A 407 -7.37 31.82 -12.15
C ASP A 407 -7.05 30.31 -12.12
N MET A 408 -5.88 29.91 -12.64
CA MET A 408 -5.55 28.49 -12.85
C MET A 408 -4.06 28.25 -12.56
N PHE A 409 -3.73 27.20 -11.80
CA PHE A 409 -2.39 26.62 -11.81
C PHE A 409 -2.26 25.68 -13.01
N ASN A 410 -1.30 25.92 -13.90
CA ASN A 410 -1.12 25.15 -15.14
C ASN A 410 0.06 24.18 -15.07
N ALA A 411 1.17 24.58 -14.45
CA ALA A 411 2.36 23.75 -14.25
C ALA A 411 2.95 24.02 -12.86
N ALA A 412 3.57 23.00 -12.26
CA ALA A 412 4.27 23.13 -10.99
C ALA A 412 5.46 22.16 -10.91
N TYR A 413 6.47 22.52 -10.12
CA TYR A 413 7.55 21.60 -9.72
C TYR A 413 7.98 21.87 -8.29
N GLN A 414 8.52 20.86 -7.61
CA GLN A 414 9.07 20.98 -6.25
C GLN A 414 10.55 21.40 -6.33
N THR A 415 10.95 22.39 -5.53
CA THR A 415 12.34 22.83 -5.40
C THR A 415 13.14 21.83 -4.56
N SER A 416 14.47 21.94 -4.58
CA SER A 416 15.35 21.19 -3.68
C SER A 416 15.12 21.51 -2.19
N SER A 417 14.58 22.69 -1.87
CA SER A 417 14.19 23.09 -0.51
C SER A 417 12.81 22.58 -0.08
N GLY A 418 12.12 21.79 -0.91
CA GLY A 418 10.78 21.26 -0.65
C GLY A 418 9.61 22.21 -0.97
N SER A 419 9.85 23.50 -1.23
CA SER A 419 8.84 24.45 -1.75
C SER A 419 8.25 23.96 -3.08
N ILE A 420 7.06 24.44 -3.45
CA ILE A 420 6.50 24.23 -4.80
C ILE A 420 6.45 25.57 -5.54
N ILE A 421 7.03 25.61 -6.75
CA ILE A 421 6.83 26.73 -7.67
C ILE A 421 5.60 26.43 -8.53
N TYR A 422 4.71 27.42 -8.63
CA TYR A 422 3.52 27.40 -9.46
C TYR A 422 3.64 28.39 -10.62
N ALA A 423 3.35 27.92 -11.84
CA ALA A 423 3.09 28.73 -13.01
C ALA A 423 1.64 28.57 -13.47
N GLY A 424 1.01 29.67 -13.86
CA GLY A 424 -0.42 29.66 -14.19
C GLY A 424 -0.87 30.89 -14.94
N ILE A 425 -2.19 30.98 -15.15
CA ILE A 425 -2.82 32.15 -15.77
C ILE A 425 -3.85 32.83 -14.86
N THR A 426 -3.96 34.15 -14.99
CA THR A 426 -5.05 34.98 -14.43
C THR A 426 -5.64 35.89 -15.50
N THR A 427 -6.78 36.54 -15.22
CA THR A 427 -7.49 37.48 -16.13
C THR A 427 -8.02 38.73 -15.42
N TYR A 428 -7.67 38.89 -14.13
CA TYR A 428 -8.22 39.88 -13.22
C TYR A 428 -7.22 40.07 -12.05
N GLY A 429 -7.68 40.59 -10.91
CA GLY A 429 -6.89 40.52 -9.68
C GLY A 429 -6.98 39.13 -9.05
N PHE A 430 -5.92 38.33 -9.17
CA PHE A 430 -5.77 37.04 -8.50
C PHE A 430 -5.36 37.25 -7.03
N MET A 431 -6.05 36.58 -6.11
CA MET A 431 -5.72 36.59 -4.69
C MET A 431 -4.94 35.34 -4.33
N LEU A 432 -3.75 35.52 -3.79
CA LEU A 432 -2.94 34.48 -3.15
C LEU A 432 -2.92 34.78 -1.64
N SER A 433 -3.78 34.11 -0.89
CA SER A 433 -4.05 34.26 0.54
C SER A 433 -4.43 35.68 0.98
N GLN A 434 -3.47 36.60 1.09
CA GLN A 434 -3.71 38.02 1.43
C GLN A 434 -3.17 39.00 0.40
N GLU A 435 -2.28 38.55 -0.49
CA GLU A 435 -1.71 39.39 -1.54
C GLU A 435 -2.58 39.34 -2.81
N MET A 436 -2.58 40.46 -3.53
CA MET A 436 -3.34 40.61 -4.78
C MET A 436 -2.36 40.86 -5.92
N LEU A 437 -2.19 39.86 -6.78
CA LEU A 437 -1.60 40.10 -8.09
C LEU A 437 -2.56 40.98 -8.88
N VAL A 438 -2.02 42.00 -9.53
CA VAL A 438 -2.80 42.95 -10.32
C VAL A 438 -2.54 42.66 -11.80
N ASP A 439 -3.60 42.23 -12.48
CA ASP A 439 -3.83 42.31 -13.93
C ASP A 439 -2.89 43.31 -14.64
N TYR A 440 -2.13 42.81 -15.62
CA TYR A 440 -0.96 43.50 -16.18
C TYR A 440 -1.34 44.62 -17.16
N ASP A 441 -2.38 44.42 -17.99
CA ASP A 441 -2.74 45.34 -19.10
C ASP A 441 -4.11 46.06 -18.98
N ASP A 442 -4.91 45.77 -17.93
CA ASP A 442 -6.32 46.16 -17.72
C ASP A 442 -7.36 45.44 -18.65
N ASP A 443 -7.00 44.46 -19.52
CA ASP A 443 -7.94 43.69 -20.37
C ASP A 443 -8.48 42.41 -19.73
N THR A 444 -9.31 42.65 -18.73
CA THR A 444 -10.21 41.71 -18.02
C THR A 444 -11.23 40.89 -18.87
N GLY A 445 -10.91 40.58 -20.11
CA GLY A 445 -11.65 39.73 -21.05
C GLY A 445 -11.20 38.27 -21.03
N TYR A 446 -11.94 37.40 -21.73
CA TYR A 446 -11.61 35.96 -21.86
C TYR A 446 -10.28 35.67 -22.62
N PHE A 447 -9.65 36.70 -23.18
CA PHE A 447 -8.42 36.60 -23.97
C PHE A 447 -7.34 37.60 -23.53
N GLY A 448 -7.53 38.30 -22.40
CA GLY A 448 -6.45 38.99 -21.70
C GLY A 448 -6.09 38.11 -20.51
N THR A 449 -5.34 37.04 -20.81
CA THR A 449 -4.85 36.09 -19.82
C THR A 449 -3.38 36.40 -19.58
N ASP A 450 -3.03 36.78 -18.36
CA ASP A 450 -1.65 37.03 -17.94
C ASP A 450 -1.05 35.78 -17.32
N VAL A 451 0.27 35.62 -17.41
CA VAL A 451 1.02 34.56 -16.71
C VAL A 451 1.44 35.03 -15.31
N PHE A 452 1.40 34.13 -14.34
CA PHE A 452 2.06 34.36 -13.05
C PHE A 452 3.06 33.25 -12.72
N LEU A 453 4.01 33.60 -11.85
CA LEU A 453 4.89 32.68 -11.13
C LEU A 453 4.74 32.96 -9.63
N ALA A 454 4.70 31.93 -8.81
CA ALA A 454 4.64 32.06 -7.35
C ALA A 454 5.31 30.86 -6.65
N GLU A 455 5.94 31.12 -5.51
CA GLU A 455 6.51 30.09 -4.62
C GLU A 455 5.61 29.86 -3.41
N TYR A 456 5.30 28.60 -3.14
CA TYR A 456 4.55 28.15 -1.97
C TYR A 456 5.45 27.28 -1.08
N ASP A 457 5.69 27.72 0.16
CA ASP A 457 6.37 26.92 1.18
C ASP A 457 5.39 25.94 1.81
N LEU A 458 5.73 24.65 1.77
CA LEU A 458 4.94 23.57 2.38
C LEU A 458 5.06 23.55 3.91
N GLY A 459 6.19 23.98 4.49
CA GLY A 459 6.45 23.93 5.93
C GLY A 459 5.68 25.01 6.71
N GLY A 460 5.75 26.26 6.23
CA GLY A 460 4.99 27.40 6.74
C GLY A 460 3.55 27.48 6.23
N ALA A 461 3.22 26.74 5.16
CA ALA A 461 1.96 26.82 4.42
C ALA A 461 1.67 28.24 3.88
N THR A 462 2.70 28.95 3.43
CA THR A 462 2.66 30.36 3.00
C THR A 462 3.14 30.58 1.57
N TRP A 463 2.58 31.60 0.92
CA TRP A 463 3.12 32.15 -0.33
C TRP A 463 4.31 33.05 -0.01
N GLU A 464 5.50 32.66 -0.45
CA GLU A 464 6.75 33.38 -0.17
C GLU A 464 6.93 34.56 -1.11
N TRP A 465 6.66 34.36 -2.41
CA TRP A 465 6.57 35.45 -3.37
C TRP A 465 5.64 35.08 -4.51
N ALA A 466 5.12 36.10 -5.19
CA ALA A 466 4.35 35.95 -6.41
C ALA A 466 4.58 37.16 -7.33
N LEU A 467 4.58 36.92 -8.64
CA LEU A 467 4.83 37.93 -9.66
C LEU A 467 4.01 37.63 -10.92
N ILE A 468 3.75 38.68 -11.71
CA ILE A 468 2.96 38.61 -12.93
C ILE A 468 3.79 39.07 -14.14
N GLY A 469 3.58 38.43 -15.28
CA GLY A 469 4.16 38.76 -16.58
C GLY A 469 3.16 38.43 -17.68
N GLY A 470 3.12 39.22 -18.74
CA GLY A 470 2.06 39.09 -19.73
C GLY A 470 2.22 40.01 -20.92
N SER A 471 1.22 40.00 -21.79
CA SER A 471 1.16 40.75 -23.03
C SER A 471 -0.12 41.59 -23.12
N ASP A 472 -0.22 42.49 -24.11
CA ASP A 472 -1.47 43.19 -24.45
C ASP A 472 -2.54 42.22 -25.06
N GLY A 473 -2.49 40.92 -24.76
CA GLY A 473 -3.16 39.84 -25.48
C GLY A 473 -3.33 38.56 -24.66
N ARG A 474 -3.40 37.41 -25.33
CA ARG A 474 -3.65 36.11 -24.69
C ARG A 474 -2.34 35.37 -24.43
N ASP A 475 -1.93 35.32 -23.17
CA ASP A 475 -0.83 34.47 -22.73
C ASP A 475 -1.33 33.11 -22.20
N ARG A 476 -0.46 32.09 -22.26
CA ARG A 476 -0.70 30.75 -21.68
C ARG A 476 0.60 30.13 -21.20
N VAL A 477 0.54 29.40 -20.10
CA VAL A 477 1.55 28.43 -19.66
C VAL A 477 1.20 27.04 -20.21
N TYR A 478 2.22 26.30 -20.65
CA TYR A 478 2.08 24.89 -21.05
C TYR A 478 2.84 23.94 -20.13
N ASP A 479 4.07 24.32 -19.74
CA ASP A 479 5.00 23.46 -18.99
C ASP A 479 5.99 24.32 -18.19
N MET A 480 6.58 23.76 -17.13
CA MET A 480 7.59 24.40 -16.29
C MET A 480 8.53 23.40 -15.61
N VAL A 481 9.83 23.67 -15.65
CA VAL A 481 10.88 22.85 -15.00
C VAL A 481 11.90 23.70 -14.24
N PRO A 482 12.63 23.13 -13.26
CA PRO A 482 13.82 23.76 -12.70
C PRO A 482 14.97 23.81 -13.72
N SER A 483 15.78 24.87 -13.68
CA SER A 483 17.03 24.99 -14.43
C SER A 483 18.21 24.36 -13.68
N SER A 484 19.37 24.27 -14.33
CA SER A 484 20.61 23.82 -13.66
C SER A 484 21.17 24.80 -12.60
N SER A 485 20.57 25.99 -12.44
CA SER A 485 20.77 26.91 -11.32
C SER A 485 19.55 26.98 -10.38
N GLY A 486 18.58 26.07 -10.55
CA GLY A 486 17.30 25.99 -9.84
C GLY A 486 16.35 27.17 -10.04
N GLY A 487 16.65 28.08 -10.97
CA GLY A 487 15.68 29.05 -11.47
C GLY A 487 14.56 28.37 -12.27
N SER A 488 13.39 28.99 -12.39
CA SER A 488 12.24 28.40 -13.07
C SER A 488 12.30 28.66 -14.58
N MET A 489 12.18 27.62 -15.40
CA MET A 489 11.98 27.75 -16.86
C MET A 489 10.52 27.46 -17.23
N VAL A 490 9.81 28.46 -17.75
CA VAL A 490 8.38 28.36 -18.14
C VAL A 490 8.25 28.35 -19.66
N ALA A 491 7.56 27.34 -20.21
CA ALA A 491 7.09 27.32 -21.60
C ALA A 491 5.77 28.09 -21.70
N PHE A 492 5.73 29.11 -22.57
CA PHE A 492 4.55 29.94 -22.73
C PHE A 492 4.29 30.36 -24.19
N SER A 493 3.03 30.68 -24.49
CA SER A 493 2.63 31.39 -25.71
C SER A 493 2.06 32.76 -25.39
N PHE A 494 2.22 33.73 -26.28
CA PHE A 494 1.79 35.12 -26.10
C PHE A 494 1.28 35.75 -27.41
N GLU A 495 0.45 36.81 -27.30
CA GLU A 495 -0.02 37.60 -28.46
C GLU A 495 0.44 39.07 -28.33
N ASP A 496 0.49 39.82 -29.44
CA ASP A 496 0.92 41.23 -29.47
C ASP A 496 2.29 41.54 -28.78
N SER A 497 2.37 42.29 -27.67
CA SER A 497 3.66 42.64 -27.04
C SER A 497 3.55 42.75 -25.52
N GLY A 498 4.61 42.35 -24.80
CA GLY A 498 4.54 42.11 -23.36
C GLY A 498 5.83 42.30 -22.58
N LEU A 499 5.74 42.07 -21.28
CA LEU A 499 6.84 42.07 -20.31
C LEU A 499 6.75 40.84 -19.42
N PHE A 500 7.82 40.06 -19.38
CA PHE A 500 7.98 38.89 -18.52
C PHE A 500 9.18 39.16 -17.62
N GLY A 501 8.92 39.38 -16.33
CA GLY A 501 9.86 40.05 -15.43
C GLY A 501 10.28 41.42 -15.98
N ASN A 502 11.58 41.62 -16.22
CA ASN A 502 12.14 42.85 -16.80
C ASN A 502 12.45 42.72 -18.32
N HIS A 503 12.01 41.64 -18.96
CA HIS A 503 12.29 41.33 -20.37
C HIS A 503 11.11 41.63 -21.27
N SER A 504 11.32 42.46 -22.30
CA SER A 504 10.28 42.83 -23.27
C SER A 504 10.22 41.88 -24.46
N ILE A 505 9.03 41.39 -24.79
CA ILE A 505 8.75 40.54 -25.95
C ILE A 505 7.80 41.21 -26.94
N VAL A 506 7.85 40.80 -28.21
CA VAL A 506 7.01 41.31 -29.30
C VAL A 506 6.74 40.19 -30.30
N ALA A 507 5.47 39.85 -30.51
CA ALA A 507 5.04 38.81 -31.44
C ALA A 507 5.17 39.28 -32.91
N VAL A 508 5.34 38.32 -33.83
CA VAL A 508 5.70 38.58 -35.23
C VAL A 508 4.50 38.41 -36.19
N GLY A 509 3.32 38.02 -35.70
CA GLY A 509 2.09 38.15 -36.48
C GLY A 509 0.82 37.66 -35.83
N GLY A 510 0.81 36.41 -35.36
CA GLY A 510 -0.27 35.83 -34.58
C GLY A 510 0.19 35.61 -33.14
N GLN A 511 -0.06 34.41 -32.63
CA GLN A 511 0.46 33.93 -31.35
C GLN A 511 1.88 33.39 -31.56
N ASP A 512 2.85 33.93 -30.83
CA ASP A 512 4.24 33.43 -30.80
C ASP A 512 4.47 32.68 -29.47
N ALA A 513 5.64 32.04 -29.32
CA ALA A 513 5.99 31.26 -28.13
C ALA A 513 7.35 31.66 -27.54
N GLY A 514 7.61 31.29 -26.29
CA GLY A 514 8.88 31.55 -25.66
C GLY A 514 9.17 30.66 -24.46
N VAL A 515 10.42 30.75 -24.01
CA VAL A 515 10.86 30.27 -22.70
C VAL A 515 11.21 31.48 -21.86
N TRP A 516 10.62 31.55 -20.67
CA TRP A 516 10.97 32.50 -19.63
C TRP A 516 11.77 31.77 -18.57
N HIS A 517 13.04 32.12 -18.44
CA HIS A 517 13.88 31.69 -17.33
C HIS A 517 13.91 32.79 -16.27
N TYR A 518 13.45 32.47 -15.08
CA TYR A 518 13.40 33.35 -13.91
C TYR A 518 14.46 32.92 -12.89
N GLU A 519 15.31 33.84 -12.47
CA GLU A 519 16.32 33.61 -11.43
C GLU A 519 16.28 34.75 -10.40
N THR A 520 16.60 34.43 -9.15
CA THR A 520 16.72 35.38 -8.05
C THR A 520 17.91 35.05 -7.14
N ASP A 521 18.27 36.06 -6.34
CA ASP A 521 19.27 36.11 -5.27
C ASP A 521 18.60 37.01 -4.24
N LEU A 522 17.75 36.42 -3.38
CA LEU A 522 16.77 37.16 -2.58
C LEU A 522 17.35 37.74 -1.30
N ASP A 523 18.43 37.17 -0.76
CA ASP A 523 19.15 37.71 0.39
C ASP A 523 20.41 38.53 0.03
N GLY A 524 20.91 38.41 -1.21
CA GLY A 524 22.01 39.21 -1.75
C GLY A 524 23.41 38.69 -1.44
N ASP A 525 23.59 37.41 -1.12
CA ASP A 525 24.89 36.82 -0.79
C ASP A 525 25.78 36.50 -2.02
N GLY A 526 25.15 36.33 -3.19
CA GLY A 526 25.79 36.05 -4.47
C GLY A 526 25.76 34.58 -4.94
N ILE A 527 25.07 33.70 -4.22
CA ILE A 527 24.49 32.45 -4.72
C ILE A 527 23.11 32.79 -5.35
N LEU A 528 22.52 31.86 -6.11
CA LEU A 528 21.18 32.03 -6.67
C LEU A 528 20.23 31.11 -5.91
N ASP A 529 19.03 31.58 -5.58
CA ASP A 529 18.06 30.91 -4.70
C ASP A 529 17.81 29.43 -5.04
N GLY A 530 17.93 29.05 -6.32
CA GLY A 530 17.71 27.66 -6.77
C GLY A 530 18.90 26.70 -6.60
N ILE A 531 20.08 27.20 -6.23
CA ILE A 531 21.25 26.41 -5.79
C ILE A 531 21.76 26.88 -4.42
N ASP A 532 20.96 27.72 -3.75
CA ASP A 532 21.23 28.22 -2.43
C ASP A 532 20.59 27.25 -1.43
N ASN A 533 21.38 26.73 -0.49
CA ASN A 533 20.84 25.89 0.57
C ASN A 533 20.19 26.68 1.71
N CYS A 534 20.35 28.01 1.74
CA CYS A 534 19.60 28.94 2.58
C CYS A 534 19.10 30.18 1.81
N PRO A 535 18.14 30.05 0.85
CA PRO A 535 17.67 31.12 -0.08
C PRO A 535 17.06 32.39 0.54
N ARG A 536 17.14 32.52 1.86
CA ARG A 536 16.56 33.58 2.70
C ARG A 536 17.56 34.13 3.72
N VAL A 537 18.71 33.48 3.93
CA VAL A 537 19.64 33.75 5.04
C VAL A 537 21.12 33.67 4.64
N SER A 538 21.57 34.73 3.96
CA SER A 538 22.92 35.01 3.46
C SER A 538 24.06 34.22 4.10
N ASN A 539 24.46 33.12 3.44
CA ASN A 539 25.40 32.12 3.93
C ASN A 539 26.48 31.73 2.90
N SER A 540 26.98 32.68 2.08
CA SER A 540 27.86 32.58 0.88
C SER A 540 29.06 31.59 0.84
N ASN A 541 29.32 30.89 1.93
CA ASN A 541 30.13 29.68 2.01
C ASN A 541 29.37 28.38 1.70
N GLN A 542 28.03 28.38 1.72
CA GLN A 542 27.13 27.23 1.52
C GLN A 542 27.61 26.04 2.37
N ALA A 543 27.66 26.29 3.68
CA ALA A 543 27.87 25.22 4.62
C ALA A 543 26.54 24.49 4.83
N ASN A 544 26.68 23.18 4.91
CA ASN A 544 25.70 22.19 5.30
C ASN A 544 26.59 21.03 5.81
N PHE A 545 26.26 20.46 6.96
CA PHE A 545 27.13 19.59 7.75
C PHE A 545 26.79 18.11 7.52
N GLU A 546 25.51 17.81 7.63
CA GLU A 546 24.78 16.56 7.45
C GLU A 546 24.48 16.16 5.99
N SER A 547 24.61 17.08 5.02
CA SER A 547 24.37 16.89 3.58
C SER A 547 22.89 16.73 3.16
N ASP A 548 21.99 17.38 3.88
CA ASP A 548 20.54 17.44 3.67
C ASP A 548 20.10 18.53 2.65
N MET A 549 18.85 19.02 2.72
CA MET A 549 18.27 20.04 1.84
C MET A 549 18.45 21.50 2.34
N LEU A 550 18.78 21.71 3.60
CA LEU A 550 19.01 23.00 4.26
C LEU A 550 20.53 23.22 4.45
N GLY A 551 20.95 23.93 5.50
CA GLY A 551 22.35 24.07 5.88
C GLY A 551 22.57 25.04 7.03
N ASP A 552 23.82 25.11 7.55
CA ASP A 552 24.27 25.62 8.88
C ASP A 552 23.72 26.97 9.41
N VAL A 553 22.91 27.68 8.64
CA VAL A 553 22.45 29.05 8.91
C VAL A 553 20.92 29.18 8.82
N CYS A 554 20.25 28.18 8.27
CA CYS A 554 18.79 28.11 8.10
C CYS A 554 18.20 26.74 8.41
N ASP A 555 19.01 25.72 8.67
CA ASP A 555 18.59 24.59 9.47
C ASP A 555 18.32 25.05 10.92
N ASP A 556 17.46 24.32 11.62
CA ASP A 556 17.22 24.44 13.06
C ASP A 556 17.91 23.28 13.84
N ASP A 557 18.44 22.25 13.15
CA ASP A 557 19.03 21.01 13.69
C ASP A 557 20.18 20.51 12.76
N ASP A 558 21.39 21.08 12.93
CA ASP A 558 22.55 20.96 12.03
C ASP A 558 23.14 19.54 11.87
N ASP A 559 22.77 18.56 12.72
CA ASP A 559 23.17 17.15 12.56
C ASP A 559 22.01 16.14 12.53
N ASN A 560 20.77 16.63 12.63
CA ASN A 560 19.51 15.91 12.52
C ASN A 560 19.29 14.83 13.61
N ASP A 561 19.80 15.04 14.82
CA ASP A 561 19.56 14.16 15.97
C ASP A 561 18.18 14.36 16.63
N GLY A 562 17.48 15.47 16.33
CA GLY A 562 16.17 15.81 16.88
C GLY A 562 16.18 16.83 18.02
N ILE A 563 17.34 17.34 18.42
CA ILE A 563 17.53 18.49 19.34
C ILE A 563 17.97 19.70 18.51
N ALA A 564 17.26 20.81 18.66
CA ALA A 564 17.60 22.02 17.91
C ALA A 564 18.91 22.67 18.42
N ASP A 565 19.70 23.24 17.51
CA ASP A 565 20.98 23.97 17.71
C ASP A 565 21.06 24.89 18.94
N ASP A 566 19.94 25.51 19.33
CA ASP A 566 19.87 26.48 20.44
C ASP A 566 19.64 25.84 21.82
N LEU A 567 19.40 24.52 21.83
CA LEU A 567 19.25 23.63 22.96
C LEU A 567 20.32 22.54 23.03
N ASP A 568 21.03 22.30 21.92
CA ASP A 568 22.10 21.32 21.78
C ASP A 568 23.48 21.91 22.18
N ASP A 569 24.23 21.21 23.05
CA ASP A 569 25.61 21.58 23.44
C ASP A 569 26.68 20.99 22.47
N CYS A 570 26.28 20.07 21.57
CA CYS A 570 27.08 19.40 20.54
C CYS A 570 26.84 19.88 19.08
N ALA A 571 25.62 20.23 18.65
CA ALA A 571 25.13 21.00 17.47
C ALA A 571 25.77 20.84 16.07
N GLN A 572 26.91 20.15 15.93
CA GLN A 572 27.57 19.72 14.69
C GLN A 572 28.38 18.47 15.06
N GLY A 573 27.69 17.44 15.55
CA GLY A 573 28.18 16.21 16.13
C GLY A 573 28.36 15.05 15.13
N GLU A 574 28.12 13.82 15.56
CA GLU A 574 28.00 12.65 14.70
C GLU A 574 26.57 12.56 14.15
N VAL A 575 26.42 12.34 12.85
CA VAL A 575 25.11 12.21 12.16
C VAL A 575 24.57 10.77 12.19
N ASP A 576 23.39 10.53 11.62
CA ASP A 576 22.72 9.20 11.51
C ASP A 576 22.28 8.56 12.85
N TRP A 577 21.94 9.37 13.88
CA TRP A 577 21.34 8.88 15.14
C TRP A 577 20.13 9.75 15.57
N THR A 578 19.72 9.65 16.83
CA THR A 578 18.61 10.45 17.38
C THR A 578 18.77 10.56 18.90
N SER A 579 18.64 11.76 19.46
CA SER A 579 18.61 11.96 20.91
C SER A 579 17.42 11.23 21.53
N THR A 580 17.73 10.32 22.45
CA THR A 580 16.77 9.61 23.27
C THR A 580 17.43 9.30 24.60
N VAL A 581 16.64 9.13 25.67
CA VAL A 581 17.12 8.76 27.03
C VAL A 581 17.95 7.45 27.13
N LEU A 582 18.20 6.76 26.01
CA LEU A 582 19.07 5.58 25.91
C LEU A 582 20.41 5.89 25.20
N THR A 583 20.46 6.93 24.37
CA THR A 583 21.57 7.34 23.48
C THR A 583 22.17 8.71 23.83
N ASP A 584 21.41 9.52 24.55
CA ASP A 584 21.72 10.82 25.14
C ASP A 584 20.93 10.86 26.47
N HIS A 585 21.64 10.62 27.58
CA HIS A 585 21.00 10.33 28.87
C HIS A 585 20.40 11.57 29.54
N ASP A 586 20.98 12.76 29.34
CA ASP A 586 20.50 14.00 29.93
C ASP A 586 19.73 14.94 28.99
N SER A 587 19.69 14.59 27.70
CA SER A 587 18.98 15.26 26.62
C SER A 587 19.54 16.65 26.29
N ASP A 588 20.87 16.76 26.22
CA ASP A 588 21.60 17.96 25.78
C ASP A 588 22.11 17.92 24.32
N GLY A 589 21.77 16.86 23.56
CA GLY A 589 22.14 16.68 22.14
C GLY A 589 23.53 16.06 21.94
N CYS A 590 24.33 15.89 22.99
CA CYS A 590 25.56 15.13 22.91
C CYS A 590 25.31 13.61 23.04
N ARG A 591 25.90 12.82 22.14
CA ARG A 591 25.78 11.35 22.20
C ARG A 591 26.71 10.72 23.23
N ASP A 592 26.17 9.92 24.16
CA ASP A 592 26.88 9.26 25.27
C ASP A 592 28.10 8.41 24.83
N ASP A 593 28.07 7.84 23.62
CA ASP A 593 29.04 6.84 23.16
C ASP A 593 30.41 7.45 22.76
N ASP A 594 30.41 8.69 22.25
CA ASP A 594 31.57 9.30 21.60
C ASP A 594 31.73 10.83 21.72
N GLU A 595 30.68 11.59 22.04
CA GLU A 595 30.70 13.06 21.98
C GLU A 595 30.48 13.73 23.32
N ASP A 596 29.56 13.20 24.13
CA ASP A 596 29.48 13.56 25.54
C ASP A 596 30.68 12.98 26.33
N PHE A 597 30.98 13.63 27.46
CA PHE A 597 31.96 13.23 28.44
C PHE A 597 31.45 13.36 29.88
N ASP A 598 30.17 13.66 30.12
CA ASP A 598 29.54 13.89 31.44
C ASP A 598 28.04 13.47 31.40
N ASP A 599 27.73 12.19 31.08
CA ASP A 599 26.37 11.65 30.71
C ASP A 599 25.16 12.18 31.53
N ASP A 600 25.30 12.60 32.80
CA ASP A 600 24.22 13.15 33.66
C ASP A 600 24.38 14.63 34.09
N ASN A 601 25.38 15.31 33.50
CA ASN A 601 25.83 16.68 33.75
C ASN A 601 26.08 17.03 35.24
N ASP A 602 26.48 16.06 36.08
CA ASP A 602 26.79 16.33 37.50
C ASP A 602 28.13 17.06 37.74
N THR A 603 28.95 17.19 36.69
CA THR A 603 30.32 17.75 36.64
C THR A 603 31.47 16.77 36.92
N ILE A 604 31.21 15.45 36.91
CA ILE A 604 32.20 14.38 37.05
C ILE A 604 32.20 13.49 35.81
N PHE A 605 33.10 13.79 34.87
CA PHE A 605 33.26 12.98 33.65
C PHE A 605 33.26 11.46 33.86
N ASP A 606 32.47 10.71 33.08
CA ASP A 606 32.17 9.26 33.12
C ASP A 606 33.39 8.37 33.38
N HIS A 607 34.52 8.67 32.74
CA HIS A 607 35.76 7.91 32.93
C HIS A 607 36.41 8.05 34.32
N LEU A 608 35.87 8.94 35.16
CA LEU A 608 36.18 9.14 36.58
C LEU A 608 34.96 8.87 37.48
N ASP A 609 33.77 8.77 36.90
CA ASP A 609 32.51 8.47 37.56
C ASP A 609 32.34 6.97 37.86
N THR A 610 31.52 6.66 38.86
CA THR A 610 31.10 5.30 39.25
C THR A 610 29.59 5.06 38.97
N CYS A 611 28.87 6.12 38.66
CA CYS A 611 27.46 6.27 38.30
C CYS A 611 27.25 7.16 37.04
N PRO A 612 27.96 6.98 35.89
CA PRO A 612 27.86 7.88 34.71
C PRO A 612 26.45 8.35 34.37
N LYS A 613 25.52 7.41 34.20
CA LYS A 613 24.10 7.67 33.92
C LYS A 613 23.31 7.93 35.19
N GLY A 614 23.73 8.94 35.94
CA GLY A 614 23.14 9.36 37.21
C GLY A 614 21.86 10.21 37.04
N PRO A 615 21.34 10.82 38.12
CA PRO A 615 20.07 11.53 38.14
C PRO A 615 20.25 12.99 37.70
N VAL A 616 20.12 13.21 36.39
CA VAL A 616 20.19 14.50 35.67
C VAL A 616 19.76 15.73 36.49
N GLY A 617 20.59 16.78 36.45
CA GLY A 617 20.27 18.10 37.02
C GLY A 617 20.64 18.28 38.50
N TRP A 618 21.51 17.41 39.03
CA TRP A 618 22.24 17.66 40.28
C TRP A 618 23.67 18.14 39.99
N ILE A 619 24.53 18.21 41.02
CA ILE A 619 25.96 18.56 40.89
C ILE A 619 26.71 17.83 42.00
N SER A 620 27.80 17.12 41.71
CA SER A 620 28.68 16.56 42.74
C SER A 620 29.27 17.68 43.61
N THR A 621 29.05 17.58 44.93
CA THR A 621 29.62 18.50 45.90
C THR A 621 30.05 17.74 47.14
N THR A 622 31.04 18.26 47.88
CA THR A 622 31.56 17.66 49.13
C THR A 622 30.54 17.53 50.29
N GLU A 623 29.28 17.85 50.03
CA GLU A 623 28.14 17.75 50.92
C GLU A 623 27.02 16.81 50.42
N SER A 624 27.03 16.42 49.14
CA SER A 624 26.11 15.48 48.46
C SER A 624 26.80 14.22 47.92
N ASP A 625 28.10 14.31 47.67
CA ASP A 625 29.04 13.23 47.34
C ASP A 625 30.30 13.48 48.19
N VAL A 626 30.48 12.68 49.24
CA VAL A 626 31.61 12.79 50.18
C VAL A 626 32.90 12.21 49.60
N GLU A 627 32.79 11.34 48.60
CA GLU A 627 33.88 10.56 48.02
C GLU A 627 34.58 11.32 46.88
N GLY A 628 33.78 12.08 46.11
CA GLY A 628 34.13 12.63 44.81
C GLY A 628 34.17 11.53 43.73
N ASP A 629 33.21 10.60 43.75
CA ASP A 629 33.15 9.46 42.81
C ASP A 629 31.94 9.47 41.86
N GLY A 630 31.15 10.57 41.87
CA GLY A 630 30.05 10.78 40.93
C GLY A 630 28.73 10.13 41.34
N CYS A 631 28.76 9.33 42.41
CA CYS A 631 27.54 8.83 43.01
C CYS A 631 27.06 9.75 44.14
N SER A 632 25.75 9.99 44.21
CA SER A 632 25.11 10.72 45.31
C SER A 632 25.05 9.85 46.57
N ASP A 633 25.36 10.41 47.74
CA ASP A 633 25.30 9.76 49.07
C ASP A 633 23.86 9.40 49.54
N VAL A 634 22.89 9.29 48.62
CA VAL A 634 21.50 8.96 48.92
C VAL A 634 21.32 7.44 48.88
N ASP A 635 20.90 6.90 50.01
CA ASP A 635 20.57 5.49 50.26
C ASP A 635 19.21 5.51 50.99
N SER A 636 18.14 5.31 50.23
CA SER A 636 16.75 5.56 50.60
C SER A 636 16.20 4.50 51.55
N ASP A 637 16.66 3.25 51.46
CA ASP A 637 16.18 2.12 52.25
C ASP A 637 17.17 1.61 53.33
N SER A 638 18.43 2.04 53.25
CA SER A 638 19.56 1.71 54.13
C SER A 638 20.11 0.28 54.02
N ASP A 639 20.11 -0.32 52.82
CA ASP A 639 20.68 -1.66 52.58
C ASP A 639 22.22 -1.68 52.43
N GLY A 640 22.82 -0.59 51.96
CA GLY A 640 24.26 -0.43 51.71
C GLY A 640 24.68 -0.16 50.27
N PHE A 641 23.76 -0.11 49.31
CA PHE A 641 23.91 0.52 48.01
C PHE A 641 23.36 1.96 48.05
N VAL A 642 23.69 2.77 47.04
CA VAL A 642 23.11 4.11 46.85
C VAL A 642 22.02 4.00 45.79
N ASP A 643 21.01 4.85 45.83
CA ASP A 643 19.81 4.78 44.97
C ASP A 643 20.12 4.66 43.46
N GLN A 644 21.29 5.14 43.02
CA GLN A 644 21.78 5.10 41.62
C GLN A 644 22.49 3.78 41.23
N ARG A 645 22.84 2.95 42.21
CA ARG A 645 23.54 1.67 42.03
C ARG A 645 22.80 0.52 42.71
N ASP A 646 21.52 0.73 42.92
CA ASP A 646 20.59 -0.18 43.58
C ASP A 646 19.50 -0.51 42.56
N ASN A 647 19.36 -1.78 42.19
CA ASN A 647 18.29 -2.23 41.30
C ASN A 647 16.90 -2.28 41.98
N CYS A 648 16.81 -2.05 43.30
CA CYS A 648 15.56 -1.78 44.01
C CYS A 648 15.68 -0.63 45.04
N PRO A 649 15.82 0.65 44.62
CA PRO A 649 16.14 1.80 45.50
C PRO A 649 15.18 2.08 46.67
N SER A 650 14.04 1.40 46.75
CA SER A 650 13.07 1.52 47.86
C SER A 650 12.94 0.27 48.74
N ASP A 651 13.52 -0.87 48.36
CA ASP A 651 13.16 -2.20 48.88
C ASP A 651 14.35 -3.13 49.11
N SER A 652 15.06 -2.87 50.21
CA SER A 652 16.30 -3.48 50.71
C SER A 652 16.63 -4.90 50.23
N ASN A 653 17.54 -4.98 49.25
CA ASN A 653 17.99 -6.20 48.58
C ASN A 653 19.53 -6.30 48.46
N SER A 654 20.24 -6.28 49.60
CA SER A 654 21.72 -6.27 49.67
C SER A 654 22.50 -7.40 48.97
N GLY A 655 21.83 -8.32 48.27
CA GLY A 655 22.42 -9.27 47.32
C GLY A 655 22.44 -8.77 45.86
N GLN A 656 21.61 -7.79 45.52
CA GLN A 656 21.36 -7.26 44.17
C GLN A 656 21.10 -8.41 43.19
N GLU A 657 20.17 -9.29 43.60
CA GLU A 657 19.62 -10.32 42.75
C GLU A 657 18.73 -9.67 41.66
N ASP A 658 18.89 -10.19 40.45
CA ASP A 658 18.35 -9.76 39.15
C ASP A 658 18.44 -11.05 38.31
N LEU A 659 17.28 -11.61 37.93
CA LEU A 659 17.17 -12.96 37.36
C LEU A 659 17.09 -12.93 35.83
N ASP A 660 16.36 -11.98 35.25
CA ASP A 660 16.19 -11.82 33.81
C ASP A 660 17.31 -10.93 33.20
N GLY A 661 17.82 -9.95 33.95
CA GLY A 661 18.87 -9.02 33.54
C GLY A 661 18.38 -7.66 33.05
N ASP A 662 17.13 -7.25 33.33
CA ASP A 662 16.58 -5.96 32.87
C ASP A 662 17.05 -4.74 33.70
N LEU A 663 17.81 -4.98 34.79
CA LEU A 663 18.31 -4.02 35.78
C LEU A 663 17.31 -3.58 36.86
N ILE A 664 16.14 -4.19 36.94
CA ILE A 664 15.25 -4.22 38.09
C ILE A 664 15.64 -5.42 38.97
N GLY A 665 15.47 -5.33 40.29
CA GLY A 665 15.81 -6.43 41.20
C GLY A 665 14.62 -7.32 41.54
N ASP A 666 14.86 -8.63 41.71
CA ASP A 666 13.87 -9.66 42.04
C ASP A 666 12.78 -9.24 43.05
N ILE A 667 13.13 -8.40 44.05
CA ILE A 667 12.24 -8.04 45.15
C ILE A 667 11.26 -6.90 44.82
N CYS A 668 11.59 -6.07 43.84
CA CYS A 668 10.77 -4.94 43.38
C CYS A 668 10.19 -5.17 41.99
N ASP A 669 10.59 -6.25 41.31
CA ASP A 669 9.99 -6.70 40.07
C ASP A 669 8.54 -7.21 40.22
N LEU A 670 7.80 -7.11 39.12
CA LEU A 670 6.47 -7.69 38.92
C LEU A 670 6.50 -8.95 38.05
N ASP A 671 7.61 -9.22 37.36
CA ASP A 671 7.88 -10.34 36.44
C ASP A 671 9.34 -10.77 36.67
N GLU A 672 9.59 -11.77 37.53
CA GLU A 672 10.96 -12.05 38.03
C GLU A 672 11.89 -12.70 36.99
N ASP A 673 11.37 -13.27 35.89
CA ASP A 673 12.13 -13.96 34.85
C ASP A 673 11.93 -13.42 33.42
N GLY A 674 11.08 -12.39 33.26
CA GLY A 674 10.98 -11.57 32.05
C GLY A 674 10.18 -12.22 30.93
N ASP A 675 9.18 -13.04 31.27
CA ASP A 675 8.39 -13.81 30.29
C ASP A 675 7.11 -13.10 29.80
N SER A 676 6.83 -11.91 30.34
CA SER A 676 5.62 -11.09 30.15
C SER A 676 4.38 -11.52 30.95
N ILE A 677 4.46 -12.55 31.79
CA ILE A 677 3.41 -12.95 32.75
C ILE A 677 3.82 -12.48 34.15
N ALA A 678 2.95 -11.72 34.81
CA ALA A 678 3.29 -11.20 36.13
C ALA A 678 3.33 -12.31 37.19
N ASN A 679 4.30 -12.23 38.13
CA ASN A 679 4.60 -13.12 39.28
C ASN A 679 3.43 -13.62 40.15
N ILE A 680 2.21 -13.10 39.96
CA ILE A 680 0.98 -13.45 40.68
C ILE A 680 -0.01 -14.27 39.83
N GLU A 681 0.09 -14.17 38.52
CA GLU A 681 -0.68 -14.91 37.52
C GLU A 681 0.13 -16.11 36.99
N ASP A 682 1.46 -16.00 37.02
CA ASP A 682 2.45 -17.02 36.66
C ASP A 682 2.55 -18.22 37.65
N LEU A 683 2.65 -19.44 37.12
CA LEU A 683 2.87 -20.71 37.84
C LEU A 683 4.35 -21.17 37.89
N CYS A 684 5.21 -20.63 37.02
CA CYS A 684 6.64 -20.86 36.90
C CYS A 684 7.58 -19.62 37.13
N PRO A 685 7.27 -18.64 38.03
CA PRO A 685 7.85 -17.26 38.07
C PRO A 685 9.30 -17.11 38.53
N ARG A 686 10.15 -18.12 38.31
CA ARG A 686 11.59 -18.12 38.56
C ARG A 686 12.33 -19.07 37.61
N ASP A 687 11.92 -19.09 36.36
CA ASP A 687 12.57 -19.78 35.28
C ASP A 687 13.96 -19.20 34.99
N LEU A 688 14.76 -19.95 34.25
CA LEU A 688 16.21 -19.69 34.07
C LEU A 688 16.59 -19.41 32.61
N ALA A 689 15.59 -19.31 31.75
CA ALA A 689 15.73 -18.94 30.35
C ALA A 689 14.96 -17.64 30.15
N LEU A 690 15.46 -16.79 29.26
CA LEU A 690 14.73 -15.62 28.76
C LEU A 690 13.92 -16.06 27.55
N TRP A 691 12.60 -15.90 27.60
CA TRP A 691 11.64 -16.25 26.55
C TRP A 691 10.32 -15.53 26.83
N ASP A 692 9.63 -15.04 25.80
CA ASP A 692 8.28 -14.47 25.99
C ASP A 692 7.21 -15.58 25.97
N SER A 693 6.24 -15.52 26.87
CA SER A 693 5.03 -16.35 26.84
C SER A 693 4.14 -16.00 25.64
N THR A 694 3.93 -16.97 24.75
CA THR A 694 3.06 -16.82 23.57
C THR A 694 2.29 -18.11 23.30
N GLU A 695 1.16 -18.00 22.60
CA GLU A 695 0.28 -19.11 22.15
C GLU A 695 0.98 -20.24 21.35
N PHE A 696 2.27 -20.12 21.05
CA PHE A 696 3.07 -21.10 20.31
C PHE A 696 4.05 -21.92 21.20
N ASN A 697 4.43 -21.41 22.36
CA ASN A 697 5.42 -22.00 23.28
C ASN A 697 4.94 -22.13 24.73
N ASP A 698 3.78 -21.54 25.03
CA ASP A 698 3.01 -21.65 26.26
C ASP A 698 1.54 -21.58 25.82
N TRP A 699 0.84 -22.72 25.86
CA TRP A 699 -0.47 -22.86 25.24
C TRP A 699 -1.61 -22.29 26.07
N ASP A 700 -1.60 -22.41 27.40
CA ASP A 700 -2.61 -21.83 28.28
C ASP A 700 -2.30 -20.38 28.73
N ARG A 701 -1.01 -19.98 28.67
CA ARG A 701 -0.44 -18.72 29.16
C ARG A 701 -0.36 -18.61 30.68
N ASP A 702 0.07 -19.69 31.33
CA ASP A 702 0.35 -19.71 32.77
C ASP A 702 1.79 -19.33 33.17
N GLY A 703 2.68 -19.04 32.20
CA GLY A 703 4.09 -18.71 32.44
C GLY A 703 5.02 -19.94 32.50
N CYS A 704 4.51 -21.15 32.30
CA CYS A 704 5.32 -22.35 32.12
C CYS A 704 5.51 -22.66 30.63
N GLN A 705 6.73 -23.03 30.22
CA GLN A 705 7.00 -23.37 28.84
C GLN A 705 6.70 -24.84 28.55
N ASP A 706 5.76 -25.10 27.62
CA ASP A 706 5.33 -26.41 27.09
C ASP A 706 6.48 -27.44 27.00
N SER A 707 7.63 -26.98 26.51
CA SER A 707 8.72 -27.86 26.09
C SER A 707 9.72 -28.23 27.20
N ILE A 708 9.60 -27.64 28.40
CA ILE A 708 10.61 -27.73 29.47
C ILE A 708 10.01 -28.05 30.85
N ASN A 709 9.06 -27.24 31.32
CA ASN A 709 8.67 -27.13 32.73
C ASN A 709 7.16 -27.23 32.95
N ASP A 710 6.35 -26.95 31.92
CA ASP A 710 4.94 -27.34 31.91
C ASP A 710 4.79 -28.88 31.83
N LEU A 711 3.64 -29.38 32.29
CA LEU A 711 3.21 -30.77 32.36
C LEU A 711 1.69 -30.94 32.16
N ASP A 712 0.95 -29.86 31.87
CA ASP A 712 -0.52 -29.76 31.81
C ASP A 712 -0.87 -28.66 30.77
N ASP A 713 -0.34 -28.80 29.53
CA ASP A 713 -0.22 -27.75 28.49
C ASP A 713 -1.51 -26.92 28.21
N ASP A 714 -2.73 -27.43 28.50
CA ASP A 714 -4.02 -26.70 28.34
C ASP A 714 -4.84 -26.49 29.64
N ASN A 715 -4.30 -26.95 30.77
CA ASN A 715 -4.83 -26.76 32.12
C ASN A 715 -6.24 -27.35 32.35
N ASP A 716 -6.56 -28.45 31.67
CA ASP A 716 -7.76 -29.28 31.91
C ASP A 716 -7.66 -30.20 33.14
N MET A 717 -6.49 -30.22 33.80
CA MET A 717 -6.10 -31.06 34.96
C MET A 717 -5.71 -32.51 34.62
N MET A 718 -5.40 -32.83 33.36
CA MET A 718 -4.96 -34.13 32.85
C MET A 718 -3.58 -34.05 32.19
N LEU A 719 -2.52 -34.10 33.03
CA LEU A 719 -1.13 -34.14 32.60
C LEU A 719 -0.85 -34.93 31.29
N ASP A 720 -0.43 -34.25 30.23
CA ASP A 720 -0.23 -34.78 28.89
C ASP A 720 0.59 -36.08 28.87
N MET A 721 1.72 -36.15 29.59
CA MET A 721 2.51 -37.39 29.67
C MET A 721 3.14 -37.72 31.04
N VAL A 722 2.70 -38.84 31.63
CA VAL A 722 3.44 -39.50 32.73
C VAL A 722 4.47 -40.50 32.18
N GLY A 723 5.60 -39.94 31.74
CA GLY A 723 6.88 -40.63 31.47
C GLY A 723 7.04 -41.32 30.12
N SER A 724 6.09 -42.17 29.71
CA SER A 724 5.99 -42.72 28.33
C SER A 724 4.58 -43.19 27.99
N ASN A 725 3.62 -42.89 28.86
CA ASN A 725 2.20 -43.05 28.62
C ASN A 725 1.68 -41.63 28.48
N GLN A 726 1.17 -41.32 27.30
CA GLN A 726 0.23 -40.23 27.11
C GLN A 726 -1.00 -40.54 27.99
N LEU A 727 -1.46 -39.58 28.77
CA LEU A 727 -2.64 -39.73 29.64
C LEU A 727 -3.81 -38.89 29.15
N ASP A 728 -3.50 -37.76 28.52
CA ASP A 728 -4.44 -36.93 27.78
C ASP A 728 -4.22 -37.12 26.26
N MET A 729 -5.29 -37.40 25.51
CA MET A 729 -5.24 -37.57 24.05
C MET A 729 -5.22 -36.24 23.26
N CYS A 730 -5.63 -35.14 23.89
CA CYS A 730 -5.67 -33.78 23.38
C CYS A 730 -4.73 -32.76 24.10
N PRO A 731 -3.41 -32.98 24.26
CA PRO A 731 -2.46 -32.08 24.99
C PRO A 731 -2.39 -30.60 24.65
N LYS A 732 -3.08 -30.14 23.61
CA LYS A 732 -3.20 -28.72 23.25
C LYS A 732 -4.62 -28.48 22.80
N GLY A 733 -5.55 -28.87 23.68
CA GLY A 733 -6.96 -28.94 23.40
C GLY A 733 -7.68 -27.67 23.82
N TYR A 734 -8.94 -27.84 24.21
CA TYR A 734 -9.73 -26.79 24.82
C TYR A 734 -9.12 -26.42 26.18
N ARG A 735 -9.04 -25.12 26.48
CA ARG A 735 -8.27 -24.62 27.65
C ARG A 735 -9.16 -24.33 28.87
N ASP A 736 -8.54 -24.29 30.05
CA ASP A 736 -9.14 -23.79 31.30
C ASP A 736 -10.40 -24.56 31.78
N TRP A 737 -10.46 -25.89 31.57
CA TRP A 737 -11.62 -26.70 31.94
C TRP A 737 -11.29 -27.79 32.97
N ALA A 738 -11.88 -28.98 32.81
CA ALA A 738 -11.77 -30.06 33.78
C ALA A 738 -12.23 -31.40 33.19
N ALA A 739 -11.37 -32.13 32.47
CA ALA A 739 -11.63 -33.49 31.96
C ALA A 739 -12.13 -34.49 33.01
N THR A 740 -11.81 -34.25 34.29
CA THR A 740 -12.42 -35.02 35.39
C THR A 740 -13.96 -34.91 35.50
N ASN A 741 -14.62 -34.12 34.65
CA ASN A 741 -16.06 -33.91 34.58
C ASN A 741 -16.70 -34.73 33.45
N VAL A 742 -17.20 -35.93 33.81
CA VAL A 742 -17.93 -36.94 33.02
C VAL A 742 -19.23 -36.52 32.29
N SER A 743 -19.29 -35.28 31.85
CA SER A 743 -20.39 -34.66 31.10
C SER A 743 -19.89 -33.60 30.11
N LEU A 744 -18.57 -33.50 29.95
CA LEU A 744 -17.79 -32.72 28.97
C LEU A 744 -16.58 -33.56 28.46
N ASP A 745 -16.45 -34.79 28.96
CA ASP A 745 -15.39 -35.77 28.72
C ASP A 745 -15.97 -37.11 29.20
N HIS A 746 -16.69 -37.80 28.32
CA HIS A 746 -17.50 -38.97 28.68
C HIS A 746 -16.65 -40.24 28.87
N ASP A 747 -15.59 -40.41 28.09
CA ASP A 747 -14.67 -41.56 28.15
C ASP A 747 -13.51 -41.40 29.20
N GLN A 748 -13.17 -40.17 29.59
CA GLN A 748 -12.06 -39.73 30.46
C GLN A 748 -10.65 -39.86 29.87
N ASP A 749 -10.48 -39.43 28.62
CA ASP A 749 -9.21 -39.42 27.91
C ASP A 749 -8.52 -38.05 27.82
N GLY A 750 -9.15 -36.94 28.25
CA GLY A 750 -8.62 -35.57 28.18
C GLY A 750 -9.13 -34.70 27.01
N CYS A 751 -9.94 -35.24 26.10
CA CYS A 751 -10.56 -34.47 25.03
C CYS A 751 -11.95 -33.95 25.42
N HIS A 752 -12.31 -32.73 24.98
CA HIS A 752 -13.63 -32.16 25.28
C HIS A 752 -14.72 -32.59 24.28
N ASP A 753 -15.69 -33.39 24.75
CA ASP A 753 -16.85 -33.96 24.02
C ASP A 753 -17.35 -33.06 22.84
N ASP A 754 -17.90 -31.90 23.17
CA ASP A 754 -18.66 -31.04 22.24
C ASP A 754 -17.77 -30.15 21.35
N GLU A 755 -16.44 -30.12 21.58
CA GLU A 755 -15.52 -29.11 21.05
C GLU A 755 -14.37 -29.68 20.20
N GLU A 756 -13.83 -30.86 20.54
CA GLU A 756 -12.62 -31.40 19.92
C GLU A 756 -12.50 -32.93 19.87
N ASP A 757 -13.28 -33.67 20.67
CA ASP A 757 -13.38 -35.11 20.51
C ASP A 757 -14.21 -35.46 19.26
N ASP A 758 -13.83 -36.54 18.58
CA ASP A 758 -14.52 -37.12 17.43
C ASP A 758 -15.05 -38.54 17.76
N ASP A 759 -14.76 -39.13 18.94
CA ASP A 759 -15.11 -40.51 19.40
C ASP A 759 -15.49 -40.46 20.90
N ASP A 760 -16.58 -39.74 21.24
CA ASP A 760 -17.01 -39.32 22.59
C ASP A 760 -16.98 -40.43 23.68
N ASP A 761 -17.09 -41.72 23.31
CA ASP A 761 -17.03 -42.86 24.23
C ASP A 761 -15.87 -43.85 23.96
N GLY A 762 -14.95 -43.51 23.07
CA GLY A 762 -13.70 -44.24 22.83
C GLY A 762 -13.92 -45.68 22.36
N ASP A 763 -15.04 -45.95 21.67
CA ASP A 763 -15.39 -47.27 21.19
C ASP A 763 -14.73 -47.63 19.85
N GLY A 764 -14.26 -46.62 19.12
CA GLY A 764 -13.58 -46.71 17.84
C GLY A 764 -14.44 -46.41 16.61
N PHE A 765 -15.62 -45.82 16.77
CA PHE A 765 -16.46 -45.27 15.71
C PHE A 765 -16.64 -43.76 15.89
N ASP A 766 -16.17 -42.95 14.93
CA ASP A 766 -16.37 -41.50 14.99
C ASP A 766 -17.86 -41.14 15.19
N ASP A 767 -18.16 -40.12 15.99
CA ASP A 767 -19.47 -39.60 16.42
C ASP A 767 -20.53 -39.45 15.29
N ILE A 768 -20.07 -39.17 14.08
CA ILE A 768 -20.88 -39.00 12.86
C ILE A 768 -21.31 -40.34 12.22
N PHE A 769 -20.68 -41.44 12.61
CA PHE A 769 -20.90 -42.80 12.12
C PHE A 769 -21.50 -43.74 13.18
N ASP A 770 -21.38 -43.42 14.46
CA ASP A 770 -22.07 -44.11 15.55
C ASP A 770 -23.55 -43.68 15.70
N LEU A 771 -24.43 -44.61 16.05
CA LEU A 771 -25.81 -44.36 16.47
C LEU A 771 -25.99 -44.23 17.99
N CYS A 772 -24.93 -44.51 18.77
CA CYS A 772 -24.86 -44.43 20.22
C CYS A 772 -23.79 -43.47 20.83
N PRO A 773 -23.38 -42.30 20.24
CA PRO A 773 -22.09 -41.62 20.55
C PRO A 773 -21.64 -41.44 22.02
N ARG A 774 -22.57 -41.39 22.98
CA ARG A 774 -22.25 -41.39 24.43
C ARG A 774 -22.77 -42.66 25.09
N GLY A 775 -22.32 -43.80 24.60
CA GLY A 775 -22.73 -45.15 24.94
C GLY A 775 -21.84 -45.80 26.01
N LEU A 776 -21.54 -47.08 25.82
CA LEU A 776 -20.74 -47.91 26.71
C LEU A 776 -19.23 -47.75 26.47
N VAL A 777 -18.69 -46.68 27.04
CA VAL A 777 -17.25 -46.34 27.07
C VAL A 777 -16.27 -47.52 26.85
N GLY A 778 -15.55 -47.46 25.73
CA GLY A 778 -14.43 -48.30 25.36
C GLY A 778 -14.73 -49.37 24.29
N PRO A 779 -13.67 -49.92 23.65
CA PRO A 779 -13.73 -50.46 22.30
C PRO A 779 -14.74 -51.59 22.06
N VAL A 780 -15.65 -51.38 21.12
CA VAL A 780 -16.61 -52.39 20.65
C VAL A 780 -15.91 -53.46 19.81
N LEU A 781 -16.35 -54.71 20.01
CA LEU A 781 -15.82 -55.86 19.28
C LEU A 781 -16.80 -56.27 18.18
N PRO A 782 -16.33 -56.68 16.97
CA PRO A 782 -17.18 -57.23 15.86
C PRO A 782 -17.91 -58.56 16.14
N SER A 783 -18.20 -58.86 17.40
CA SER A 783 -19.04 -59.95 17.88
C SER A 783 -20.06 -59.50 18.94
N GLN A 784 -20.12 -58.20 19.19
CA GLN A 784 -20.98 -57.49 20.15
C GLN A 784 -21.82 -56.40 19.48
N ASP A 785 -21.63 -56.23 18.17
CA ASP A 785 -22.28 -55.30 17.26
C ASP A 785 -22.37 -56.11 15.95
N PHE A 786 -23.58 -56.36 15.46
CA PHE A 786 -23.88 -57.30 14.39
C PHE A 786 -24.12 -56.63 13.03
N ASP A 787 -24.67 -55.42 12.99
CA ASP A 787 -24.90 -54.65 11.77
C ASP A 787 -23.82 -53.58 11.48
N SER A 788 -22.97 -53.29 12.47
CA SER A 788 -21.83 -52.36 12.43
C SER A 788 -22.21 -50.88 12.49
N ASP A 789 -23.06 -50.53 13.46
CA ASP A 789 -23.58 -49.17 13.71
C ASP A 789 -22.97 -48.44 14.94
N GLY A 790 -22.09 -49.11 15.70
CA GLY A 790 -21.45 -48.63 16.94
C GLY A 790 -22.21 -48.99 18.22
N CYS A 791 -23.52 -49.23 18.15
CA CYS A 791 -24.31 -49.64 19.30
C CYS A 791 -24.07 -51.12 19.69
N VAL A 792 -23.99 -51.41 21.00
CA VAL A 792 -23.79 -52.79 21.49
C VAL A 792 -25.09 -53.62 21.50
N ASP A 793 -25.11 -54.73 20.73
CA ASP A 793 -26.13 -55.81 20.64
C ASP A 793 -26.83 -56.03 22.00
N GLY A 794 -28.13 -55.74 22.08
CA GLY A 794 -28.96 -56.03 23.26
C GLY A 794 -28.51 -55.38 24.58
N ALA A 795 -27.61 -54.39 24.54
CA ALA A 795 -27.27 -53.53 25.67
C ALA A 795 -27.80 -52.10 25.46
N GLU A 796 -27.51 -51.51 24.31
CA GLU A 796 -27.86 -50.14 23.93
C GLU A 796 -28.57 -50.07 22.59
N ASP A 797 -28.24 -50.98 21.66
CA ASP A 797 -29.01 -51.18 20.44
C ASP A 797 -30.46 -51.65 20.72
N VAL A 798 -31.36 -51.20 19.86
CA VAL A 798 -32.81 -51.46 19.86
C VAL A 798 -33.28 -52.29 18.65
N ASP A 799 -32.43 -52.55 17.66
CA ASP A 799 -32.72 -53.26 16.40
C ASP A 799 -31.47 -54.07 15.93
N ASP A 800 -31.09 -55.13 16.68
CA ASP A 800 -29.83 -55.93 16.62
C ASP A 800 -29.38 -56.44 15.22
N ASP A 801 -30.17 -56.25 14.16
CA ASP A 801 -29.81 -56.60 12.78
C ASP A 801 -30.29 -55.60 11.70
N ALA A 802 -30.78 -54.43 12.12
CA ALA A 802 -31.28 -53.34 11.29
C ALA A 802 -32.26 -53.76 10.17
N ASP A 803 -33.07 -54.81 10.38
CA ASP A 803 -34.13 -55.18 9.44
C ASP A 803 -35.36 -54.24 9.50
N GLY A 804 -35.43 -53.43 10.56
CA GLY A 804 -36.47 -52.42 10.81
C GLY A 804 -37.58 -52.89 11.76
N VAL A 805 -37.36 -53.99 12.49
CA VAL A 805 -38.29 -54.55 13.49
C VAL A 805 -37.56 -54.68 14.83
N LEU A 806 -37.82 -53.71 15.72
CA LEU A 806 -37.21 -53.65 17.05
C LEU A 806 -37.21 -54.99 17.81
N ASN A 807 -36.10 -55.25 18.50
CA ASN A 807 -35.77 -56.44 19.29
C ASN A 807 -36.91 -57.05 20.15
N ASP A 808 -37.82 -56.21 20.68
CA ASP A 808 -38.93 -56.61 21.57
C ASP A 808 -40.13 -57.22 20.82
N ASP A 809 -40.30 -56.91 19.53
CA ASP A 809 -41.38 -57.37 18.64
C ASP A 809 -40.88 -58.34 17.53
N ASP A 810 -39.56 -58.48 17.34
CA ASP A 810 -38.96 -59.39 16.36
C ASP A 810 -38.96 -60.88 16.80
N VAL A 811 -39.10 -61.76 15.80
CA VAL A 811 -39.09 -63.22 15.91
C VAL A 811 -37.84 -63.84 15.29
N CYS A 812 -37.05 -63.08 14.53
CA CYS A 812 -35.94 -63.53 13.72
C CYS A 812 -34.64 -62.70 13.92
N PRO A 813 -34.03 -62.67 15.13
CA PRO A 813 -33.13 -61.58 15.59
C PRO A 813 -31.71 -61.55 15.01
N ARG A 814 -31.52 -62.17 13.84
CA ARG A 814 -30.32 -62.19 12.99
C ARG A 814 -30.72 -62.42 11.54
N THR A 815 -31.67 -61.64 11.06
CA THR A 815 -32.01 -61.50 9.65
C THR A 815 -30.77 -61.02 8.88
N PRO A 816 -30.47 -61.57 7.69
CA PRO A 816 -29.37 -61.05 6.88
C PRO A 816 -29.66 -59.62 6.40
N LEU A 817 -28.72 -58.71 6.68
CA LEU A 817 -28.75 -57.30 6.27
C LEU A 817 -29.23 -57.09 4.83
N SER A 818 -30.07 -56.07 4.64
CA SER A 818 -30.67 -55.70 3.34
C SER A 818 -31.59 -56.76 2.70
N THR A 819 -32.10 -57.74 3.43
CA THR A 819 -33.20 -58.61 2.95
C THR A 819 -34.58 -57.97 3.17
N VAL A 820 -35.61 -58.48 2.49
CA VAL A 820 -36.99 -57.98 2.66
C VAL A 820 -37.73 -58.88 3.64
N VAL A 821 -38.05 -58.31 4.79
CA VAL A 821 -38.71 -58.98 5.91
C VAL A 821 -40.23 -58.88 5.85
N ASP A 822 -40.90 -59.75 6.60
CA ASP A 822 -42.33 -59.62 6.86
C ASP A 822 -42.61 -58.77 8.13
N GLY A 823 -43.83 -58.85 8.67
CA GLY A 823 -44.23 -58.05 9.83
C GLY A 823 -43.74 -58.56 11.18
N ALA A 824 -42.79 -59.50 11.21
CA ALA A 824 -42.20 -60.11 12.40
C ALA A 824 -40.67 -60.33 12.22
N GLY A 825 -40.01 -59.45 11.45
CA GLY A 825 -38.57 -59.47 11.08
C GLY A 825 -38.11 -60.65 10.23
N CYS A 826 -38.88 -61.74 10.16
CA CYS A 826 -38.46 -62.90 9.39
C CYS A 826 -38.40 -62.63 7.87
N SER A 827 -37.24 -62.89 7.27
CA SER A 827 -37.10 -62.98 5.81
C SER A 827 -37.94 -64.13 5.22
N ALA A 828 -38.14 -64.12 3.90
CA ALA A 828 -38.92 -65.15 3.21
C ALA A 828 -38.37 -66.59 3.38
N GLU A 829 -37.09 -66.75 3.70
CA GLU A 829 -36.42 -68.03 3.96
C GLU A 829 -36.60 -68.46 5.44
N GLN A 830 -36.68 -67.50 6.36
CA GLN A 830 -36.90 -67.70 7.80
C GLN A 830 -38.38 -67.85 8.22
N ALA A 831 -39.34 -67.61 7.32
CA ALA A 831 -40.77 -67.76 7.63
C ALA A 831 -41.27 -69.23 7.61
N ASP A 832 -42.33 -69.57 8.35
CA ASP A 832 -43.07 -70.85 8.29
C ASP A 832 -44.44 -70.63 7.61
N THR A 833 -44.55 -70.99 6.33
CA THR A 833 -45.70 -70.60 5.50
C THR A 833 -46.99 -71.39 5.76
N ASP A 834 -46.91 -72.66 6.18
CA ASP A 834 -48.08 -73.51 6.44
C ASP A 834 -48.35 -73.82 7.92
N SER A 835 -47.46 -73.35 8.79
CA SER A 835 -47.56 -73.30 10.25
C SER A 835 -47.57 -74.68 10.90
N ASP A 836 -46.75 -75.61 10.41
CA ASP A 836 -46.53 -76.91 11.02
C ASP A 836 -45.29 -77.01 11.93
N GLY A 837 -44.42 -76.00 11.90
CA GLY A 837 -43.28 -75.83 12.80
C GLY A 837 -41.89 -75.99 12.16
N VAL A 838 -41.80 -76.06 10.83
CA VAL A 838 -40.53 -76.08 10.07
C VAL A 838 -40.45 -74.80 9.21
N LEU A 839 -39.27 -74.17 9.13
CA LEU A 839 -39.09 -72.95 8.33
C LEU A 839 -38.95 -73.27 6.83
N ASN A 840 -39.32 -72.32 5.97
CA ASN A 840 -39.41 -72.49 4.52
C ASN A 840 -38.12 -73.04 3.85
N ASP A 841 -36.92 -72.67 4.33
CA ASP A 841 -35.66 -73.16 3.75
C ASP A 841 -35.34 -74.63 4.13
N ASP A 842 -35.87 -75.09 5.26
CA ASP A 842 -35.73 -76.48 5.76
C ASP A 842 -36.93 -77.38 5.39
N ASP A 843 -38.09 -76.82 5.02
CA ASP A 843 -39.32 -77.57 4.72
C ASP A 843 -39.38 -78.14 3.29
N LEU A 844 -39.38 -79.48 3.18
CA LEU A 844 -39.48 -80.22 1.92
C LEU A 844 -40.94 -80.55 1.52
N CYS A 845 -41.91 -80.22 2.37
CA CYS A 845 -43.33 -80.56 2.28
C CYS A 845 -44.30 -79.35 2.48
N PRO A 846 -44.11 -78.18 1.81
CA PRO A 846 -44.74 -76.86 2.09
C PRO A 846 -46.22 -76.70 1.74
N SER A 847 -47.03 -77.69 2.08
CA SER A 847 -48.49 -77.63 2.12
C SER A 847 -49.04 -78.82 2.94
N SER A 848 -48.40 -79.07 4.07
CA SER A 848 -48.80 -79.97 5.13
C SER A 848 -50.17 -79.59 5.69
N ALA A 849 -50.89 -80.57 6.24
CA ALA A 849 -52.29 -80.39 6.63
C ALA A 849 -52.39 -79.99 8.11
N LEU A 850 -52.55 -78.68 8.32
CA LEU A 850 -52.64 -77.99 9.63
C LEU A 850 -53.23 -78.85 10.77
N GLY A 851 -52.34 -79.33 11.64
CA GLY A 851 -52.65 -80.17 12.81
C GLY A 851 -52.35 -81.68 12.69
N GLU A 852 -51.83 -82.15 11.55
CA GLU A 852 -51.14 -83.44 11.44
C GLU A 852 -49.76 -83.41 12.13
N LYS A 853 -49.11 -84.56 12.31
CA LYS A 853 -47.73 -84.62 12.81
C LYS A 853 -46.75 -84.82 11.68
N VAL A 854 -45.83 -83.89 11.54
CA VAL A 854 -44.73 -83.92 10.59
C VAL A 854 -43.41 -84.38 11.23
N ASP A 855 -42.44 -84.76 10.39
CA ASP A 855 -41.05 -85.01 10.76
C ASP A 855 -40.18 -83.75 10.54
N GLU A 856 -38.87 -83.89 10.75
CA GLU A 856 -37.89 -82.79 10.66
C GLU A 856 -37.78 -82.20 9.24
N ASP A 857 -38.31 -82.87 8.20
CA ASP A 857 -38.36 -82.42 6.80
C ASP A 857 -39.74 -81.80 6.43
N GLY A 858 -40.64 -81.56 7.40
CA GLY A 858 -42.01 -81.05 7.18
C GLY A 858 -43.04 -82.10 6.69
N CYS A 859 -42.68 -83.39 6.65
CA CYS A 859 -43.50 -84.41 5.99
C CYS A 859 -44.32 -85.31 6.95
N MET A 860 -45.55 -85.68 6.57
CA MET A 860 -46.49 -86.46 7.41
C MET A 860 -46.00 -87.88 7.76
N VAL A 861 -46.00 -88.22 9.06
CA VAL A 861 -45.54 -89.52 9.58
C VAL A 861 -46.68 -90.54 9.80
N ILE A 862 -46.52 -91.78 9.33
CA ILE A 862 -47.51 -92.88 9.50
C ILE A 862 -46.99 -93.95 10.50
N GLU A 863 -47.61 -94.06 11.67
CA GLU A 863 -47.21 -95.02 12.71
C GLU A 863 -47.67 -96.49 12.46
N LEU A 864 -46.77 -97.44 12.71
CA LEU A 864 -47.06 -98.87 12.91
C LEU A 864 -46.28 -99.40 14.14
N GLU A 865 -47.00 -99.96 15.11
CA GLU A 865 -46.46 -100.36 16.42
C GLU A 865 -45.25 -101.32 16.37
N ASN A 866 -44.20 -101.05 17.14
CA ASN A 866 -43.49 -102.07 17.91
C ASN A 866 -42.77 -101.52 19.16
N LYS A 867 -42.66 -102.37 20.19
CA LYS A 867 -42.30 -102.02 21.58
C LYS A 867 -40.81 -101.81 21.87
N GLY A 868 -40.56 -100.89 22.81
CA GLY A 868 -39.62 -101.04 23.94
C GLY A 868 -38.29 -100.29 23.80
N GLU A 869 -37.61 -99.86 24.86
CA GLU A 869 -37.93 -99.81 26.32
C GLU A 869 -36.93 -98.82 26.97
N ASP A 870 -37.32 -98.10 28.03
CA ASP A 870 -36.62 -96.90 28.52
C ASP A 870 -35.27 -97.12 29.27
N THR A 871 -34.47 -96.04 29.36
CA THR A 871 -33.73 -95.49 30.56
C THR A 871 -32.21 -95.18 30.49
N GLU A 872 -31.92 -93.87 30.55
CA GLU A 872 -31.03 -93.13 31.49
C GLU A 872 -29.48 -93.19 31.57
N SER A 873 -28.91 -91.97 31.63
CA SER A 873 -27.94 -91.41 32.61
C SER A 873 -26.46 -91.12 32.22
N SER A 874 -25.85 -90.19 32.98
CA SER A 874 -24.70 -89.31 32.65
C SER A 874 -23.42 -89.60 33.47
N PHE A 875 -22.24 -89.16 33.01
CA PHE A 875 -20.97 -89.10 33.77
C PHE A 875 -19.99 -88.01 33.26
N GLY A 876 -19.17 -87.42 34.16
CA GLY A 876 -18.30 -86.24 33.88
C GLY A 876 -16.77 -86.45 33.96
N ILE A 877 -15.98 -85.38 33.71
CA ILE A 877 -14.55 -85.44 33.29
C ILE A 877 -13.51 -84.69 34.19
N ASN A 878 -13.92 -84.01 35.27
CA ASN A 878 -13.06 -83.13 36.11
C ASN A 878 -11.98 -83.82 36.99
N GLN A 879 -11.28 -84.84 36.48
CA GLN A 879 -10.11 -85.47 37.13
C GLN A 879 -8.86 -85.57 36.25
N VAL A 880 -8.89 -85.14 34.98
CA VAL A 880 -7.75 -85.31 34.05
C VAL A 880 -6.80 -84.10 34.01
N LEU A 881 -7.32 -82.87 34.10
CA LEU A 881 -6.54 -81.64 33.83
C LEU A 881 -5.45 -81.33 34.87
N ILE A 882 -5.64 -81.69 36.13
CA ILE A 882 -4.72 -81.35 37.24
C ILE A 882 -3.34 -82.03 37.11
N LEU A 883 -3.24 -83.13 36.34
CA LEU A 883 -1.97 -83.83 36.13
C LEU A 883 -1.09 -83.22 35.02
N LEU A 884 -1.65 -82.37 34.14
CA LEU A 884 -0.92 -81.80 33.00
C LEU A 884 -0.12 -80.54 33.39
N ALA A 885 -0.67 -79.73 34.30
CA ALA A 885 -0.06 -78.47 34.76
C ALA A 885 1.29 -78.67 35.49
N LEU A 886 1.47 -79.77 36.24
CA LEU A 886 2.68 -80.02 37.02
C LEU A 886 3.90 -80.45 36.17
N LEU A 887 3.70 -80.82 34.89
CA LEU A 887 4.76 -81.34 34.04
C LEU A 887 5.47 -80.24 33.23
N LEU A 888 4.76 -79.15 32.90
CA LEU A 888 5.29 -78.02 32.12
C LEU A 888 6.20 -77.09 32.95
N ALA A 889 5.92 -76.91 34.23
CA ALA A 889 6.72 -76.08 35.14
C ALA A 889 8.17 -76.59 35.35
N GLY A 890 8.47 -77.86 35.00
CA GLY A 890 9.79 -78.45 35.17
C GLY A 890 10.81 -78.19 34.05
N VAL A 891 10.36 -77.70 32.89
CA VAL A 891 11.23 -77.59 31.69
C VAL A 891 11.82 -76.19 31.51
N ALA A 892 11.10 -75.14 31.90
CA ALA A 892 11.54 -73.75 31.75
C ALA A 892 12.75 -73.36 32.63
N GLY A 893 13.04 -74.11 33.70
CA GLY A 893 14.07 -73.75 34.69
C GLY A 893 15.51 -74.18 34.38
N TYR A 894 15.81 -74.77 33.21
CA TYR A 894 17.09 -75.48 32.98
C TYR A 894 18.00 -74.90 31.86
N MET A 895 17.60 -73.84 31.14
CA MET A 895 18.38 -73.33 29.99
C MET A 895 18.88 -71.88 30.12
N THR A 896 19.36 -71.50 31.30
CA THR A 896 20.08 -70.23 31.53
C THR A 896 21.54 -70.46 31.95
N PHE A 897 22.44 -69.60 31.43
CA PHE A 897 23.89 -69.40 31.73
C PHE A 897 24.98 -69.87 30.73
N LYS A 898 25.28 -69.00 29.72
CA LYS A 898 26.60 -68.47 29.22
C LYS A 898 27.78 -69.44 28.84
N PRO A 899 28.86 -68.97 28.15
CA PRO A 899 29.00 -68.15 26.92
C PRO A 899 30.06 -68.76 25.92
N VAL A 900 30.46 -68.08 24.81
CA VAL A 900 31.82 -68.02 24.16
C VAL A 900 31.79 -67.44 22.71
N HIS A 901 32.92 -66.87 22.23
CA HIS A 901 33.15 -66.21 20.92
C HIS A 901 34.03 -67.04 19.93
N ALA A 902 33.73 -66.97 18.61
CA ALA A 902 34.59 -67.07 17.38
C ALA A 902 35.58 -68.27 17.16
N PRO A 903 36.23 -68.51 15.97
CA PRO A 903 36.19 -67.85 14.63
C PRO A 903 36.17 -68.78 13.34
N THR A 904 35.95 -68.18 12.15
CA THR A 904 36.44 -68.47 10.74
C THR A 904 36.69 -69.89 10.16
N SER A 905 36.25 -70.16 8.89
CA SER A 905 37.11 -70.61 7.75
C SER A 905 36.42 -70.90 6.38
N GLU A 906 37.03 -70.39 5.28
CA GLU A 906 37.05 -70.73 3.81
C GLU A 906 36.15 -71.81 3.11
N SER A 907 35.62 -71.51 1.89
CA SER A 907 36.18 -71.97 0.57
C SER A 907 35.20 -72.14 -0.66
N GLN A 908 35.64 -71.64 -1.84
CA GLN A 908 35.49 -72.10 -3.26
C GLN A 908 34.14 -72.33 -4.03
N GLN A 909 33.86 -71.40 -4.96
CA GLN A 909 33.70 -71.51 -6.45
C GLN A 909 32.82 -72.55 -7.23
N LYS A 910 32.13 -72.03 -8.28
CA LYS A 910 31.84 -72.58 -9.66
C LYS A 910 30.73 -73.66 -9.89
N THR A 911 29.97 -73.77 -11.00
CA THR A 911 29.56 -72.90 -12.17
C THR A 911 28.43 -73.56 -13.03
N VAL A 912 27.70 -72.75 -13.82
CA VAL A 912 26.77 -72.92 -15.01
C VAL A 912 26.72 -74.25 -15.81
N PRO A 913 25.62 -74.58 -16.56
CA PRO A 913 25.23 -74.00 -17.90
C PRO A 913 23.69 -73.83 -18.14
N SER A 914 23.08 -73.46 -19.30
CA SER A 914 23.34 -72.57 -20.48
C SER A 914 22.28 -72.83 -21.61
N VAL A 915 21.90 -71.86 -22.49
CA VAL A 915 21.48 -71.95 -23.94
C VAL A 915 20.57 -70.78 -24.42
N GLU A 916 20.72 -70.35 -25.69
CA GLU A 916 20.12 -69.20 -26.44
C GLU A 916 19.42 -69.71 -27.74
N PRO A 917 18.58 -68.94 -28.53
CA PRO A 917 19.10 -67.99 -29.56
C PRO A 917 18.17 -66.84 -30.12
N GLU A 918 18.78 -65.85 -30.79
CA GLU A 918 18.47 -65.07 -32.06
C GLU A 918 17.03 -64.81 -32.62
N VAL A 919 16.67 -63.83 -33.50
CA VAL A 919 17.15 -62.52 -34.10
C VAL A 919 15.99 -61.96 -35.03
N VAL A 920 15.95 -60.67 -35.42
CA VAL A 920 15.73 -60.10 -36.82
C VAL A 920 15.35 -58.59 -36.84
N GLU A 921 16.23 -57.77 -37.48
CA GLU A 921 16.10 -56.59 -38.40
C GLU A 921 15.02 -55.47 -38.18
N GLU A 922 15.16 -54.19 -38.61
CA GLU A 922 16.06 -53.52 -39.60
C GLU A 922 16.25 -51.98 -39.32
N THR A 923 17.28 -51.34 -39.88
CA THR A 923 17.62 -49.88 -39.86
C THR A 923 17.27 -49.19 -41.21
N PRO A 924 17.63 -47.93 -41.60
CA PRO A 924 18.34 -46.77 -40.96
C PRO A 924 17.52 -45.43 -41.03
N THR A 925 17.95 -44.23 -40.61
CA THR A 925 19.07 -43.32 -41.01
C THR A 925 19.00 -42.04 -40.13
N ALA A 926 20.01 -41.18 -39.94
CA ALA A 926 21.48 -41.25 -40.06
C ALA A 926 22.08 -39.96 -39.41
N GLU A 927 23.26 -40.08 -38.81
CA GLU A 927 24.21 -38.98 -38.49
C GLU A 927 24.72 -38.29 -39.81
N PRO A 928 25.56 -37.21 -39.83
CA PRO A 928 26.51 -36.76 -38.79
C PRO A 928 26.74 -35.20 -38.77
N GLU A 929 27.80 -34.55 -38.24
CA GLU A 929 29.06 -34.93 -37.57
C GLU A 929 29.62 -33.71 -36.76
N THR A 930 30.22 -33.98 -35.58
CA THR A 930 31.47 -33.39 -35.00
C THR A 930 31.82 -31.89 -35.19
N SER A 931 32.03 -31.10 -34.12
CA SER A 931 33.14 -31.05 -33.13
C SER A 931 34.44 -30.34 -33.55
N GLY A 932 34.92 -29.42 -32.71
CA GLY A 932 36.27 -28.82 -32.69
C GLY A 932 36.31 -27.70 -31.63
N VAL A 933 37.03 -27.80 -30.50
CA VAL A 933 38.47 -27.47 -30.32
C VAL A 933 38.68 -25.95 -30.45
N GLU A 934 39.20 -25.16 -29.50
CA GLU A 934 40.39 -25.25 -28.60
C GLU A 934 40.13 -24.25 -27.43
N GLU A 935 40.28 -24.54 -26.13
CA GLU A 935 41.52 -24.49 -25.32
C GLU A 935 42.49 -23.32 -25.63
N VAL A 936 42.58 -22.29 -24.76
CA VAL A 936 43.83 -21.63 -24.29
C VAL A 936 43.55 -20.87 -22.97
N THR A 937 44.34 -21.16 -21.93
CA THR A 937 44.55 -20.34 -20.72
C THR A 937 45.86 -19.54 -20.81
N GLU A 938 46.11 -18.61 -19.87
CA GLU A 938 47.30 -17.73 -19.68
C GLU A 938 47.05 -16.26 -20.14
N GLU A 939 47.51 -15.20 -19.44
CA GLU A 939 48.47 -15.13 -18.32
C GLU A 939 48.35 -13.86 -17.45
N ASN A 940 48.59 -14.02 -16.13
CA ASN A 940 49.35 -13.14 -15.20
C ASN A 940 49.15 -11.60 -15.08
N GLN A 941 48.78 -11.22 -13.83
CA GLN A 941 49.48 -10.27 -12.92
C GLN A 941 49.70 -8.79 -13.32
N ALA A 942 49.00 -7.92 -12.58
CA ALA A 942 49.65 -6.94 -11.68
C ALA A 942 48.76 -6.72 -10.45
#